data_AF-A0A9D7N5H8-F1
#
_entry.id   AF-A0A9D7N5H8-F1
#
_cell.length_a   1.000
_cell.length_b   1.000
_cell.length_c   1.000
_cell.angle_alpha   90.00
_cell.angle_beta   90.00
_cell.angle_gamma   90.00
#
_symmetry.space_group_name_H-M   'P 1'
#
loop_
_entity.id
_entity.type
_entity.pdbx_description
1 polymer ?
#
loop_
_entity_poly.entity_id
_entity_poly.type
_entity_poly.pdbx_seq_one_letter_code
_entity_poly.pdbx_strand_id
1 'polypeptide(L)'
;MTSESNPAVSSTDIAIVGMAAHLPGAPDVRAYWQNLRAGVESIRDLSVEELQQAGVKAGTYERSNYVRRSVVLQDMDRFDASFFGFTPKDAAITDPQHRHFLETCWEALEDAGHTPSGFGRPIGVFAGSGMAAYFAFNILSNPKLVDEVGIFLLRHTGNDKDFLATRVSYELDLRGPSINVQTACSTSLVAVHLAIQSLLSGECDMALAGGVTISLPHGRGYTYHENEILAIDGRCRPFDADSSGTLFGSGSAVVVLRRLEDALRDGDHIYAVVKGSAINNDGALKVGYLAPSVDGQAQAIAEALTLAGVEADSIDYVEAHGTATRVGDPIEVAALTQAFRASSTRTSYCGLGSVKSNIGHLDTAAGAASLIKVALSLEHQELPASLHYRAPNPEIDFAKSPFYVNAALQSWPRGARPRRAGVNSLGVGGTNAHVIVEEAPLVRSAPARRPLQLLCLSARTPSALDAATERLRSHLAEHPELALADVAWTLQVGREGFAHRRSLVARDAGEALRLLAEKPRERVSSSQTDTSEKTLAFLLPGGGAQYVGMGRGLYESEPVYRQHLDACLALLPAELQAKLRRLLLQSPSSPEERAAWRKEIERPSVQLPALFATEVSLARFWMSLGLEPQALLGHSMGENTAACLAEVLSLKDAMGLVALRGQLFERVEKGGMLSVNLAPDALRALLPEELSLAVVNAPELCVASGPRAALDALEATLKERGVDFTKIHIDIAAHSALLEPILPEFRAYLRSIRLSPPRIPFVSNRTGTWITDAQATDPEYWVQHLRNTVQFSSCVQTLIEDRSRLFLEVGPGNTLSSLTRLHGDPALSKRVMNSLRHHDEQVDDLEFTLGVLGKLWGAGAKPDWTALHGEQQRLRVSLPGYPFERSRFWIEPGQRAAAAESEESHPLTRQAELEKWFHAPRWVASELGASELPKEPLRWLFFEDEAGVAEGVRQALVARGHRVVRVRAGLRYEEVGSDEFVVCPTEATDYVELFDRLEERELTPQRIVHAWALTEDESTAVTTTFFHVMQEHGFYSLLFLGQALAHLAPQESIHLCVLTNGMQQVDHEGLPHPVKACVLGPVKVIPREVENVTAASIDLDWPIDARHLGAKRKALAASAQRSLLAELAVPRPASLSAWRDGKRFVQELAPRRSRLLRRRSCPCASRAPISSPAVSAASASRSRNTSRAAHACASPSSLGTRCRRAIRGRAGSRATTRMTRRASACAACSSSRRRARRSWSAPPTSRIPSSSAPSSRRCASAGVVSTA
;
A
#
# COMPACT_ATOMS: atom_id res chain seq x y z
N MET A 1 -6.01 -28.37 40.98
CA MET A 1 -5.00 -28.13 39.93
C MET A 1 -4.77 -29.45 39.20
N THR A 2 -5.62 -29.74 38.22
CA THR A 2 -5.30 -30.70 37.16
C THR A 2 -4.33 -30.03 36.20
N SER A 3 -3.32 -30.75 35.70
CA SER A 3 -2.46 -30.24 34.63
C SER A 3 -3.25 -30.25 33.32
N GLU A 4 -3.74 -29.08 32.90
CA GLU A 4 -4.28 -28.88 31.55
C GLU A 4 -3.13 -29.07 30.56
N SER A 5 -3.05 -30.25 29.95
CA SER A 5 -2.05 -30.56 28.94
C SER A 5 -2.36 -29.76 27.67
N ASN A 6 -1.58 -28.71 27.42
CA ASN A 6 -1.66 -27.97 26.16
C ASN A 6 -1.52 -28.95 24.98
N PRO A 7 -2.34 -28.84 23.92
CA PRO A 7 -2.24 -29.73 22.76
C PRO A 7 -0.85 -29.61 22.11
N ALA A 8 -0.37 -30.71 21.54
CA ALA A 8 0.91 -30.73 20.86
C ALA A 8 0.86 -29.81 19.61
N VAL A 9 1.72 -28.79 19.60
CA VAL A 9 1.89 -27.87 18.46
C VAL A 9 2.51 -28.63 17.30
N SER A 10 1.85 -28.63 16.14
CA SER A 10 2.41 -29.11 14.88
C SER A 10 3.23 -28.00 14.21
N SER A 11 4.28 -28.37 13.47
CA SER A 11 4.97 -27.44 12.56
C SER A 11 4.10 -26.99 11.37
N THR A 12 2.90 -27.56 11.22
CA THR A 12 1.88 -27.15 10.23
C THR A 12 0.80 -26.22 10.80
N ASP A 13 0.79 -25.98 12.11
CA ASP A 13 -0.26 -25.19 12.76
C ASP A 13 -0.10 -23.70 12.48
N ILE A 14 -1.17 -23.05 12.00
CA ILE A 14 -1.21 -21.62 11.73
C ILE A 14 -2.17 -20.93 12.71
N ALA A 15 -1.67 -19.98 13.48
CA ALA A 15 -2.46 -19.12 14.37
C ALA A 15 -3.20 -18.03 13.58
N ILE A 16 -4.48 -17.83 13.90
CA ILE A 16 -5.22 -16.61 13.57
C ILE A 16 -4.95 -15.61 14.71
N VAL A 17 -4.11 -14.60 14.45
CA VAL A 17 -3.62 -13.67 15.48
C VAL A 17 -4.34 -12.33 15.52
N GLY A 18 -5.02 -11.96 14.43
CA GLY A 18 -5.79 -10.71 14.30
C GLY A 18 -6.88 -10.84 13.25
N MET A 19 -7.93 -10.04 13.34
CA MET A 19 -9.03 -10.03 12.38
C MET A 19 -9.78 -8.70 12.32
N ALA A 20 -10.29 -8.36 11.15
CA ALA A 20 -11.20 -7.23 10.98
C ALA A 20 -12.23 -7.51 9.88
N ALA A 21 -13.39 -6.88 9.97
CA ALA A 21 -14.45 -7.02 8.97
C ALA A 21 -15.41 -5.82 8.98
N HIS A 22 -15.73 -5.32 7.79
CA HIS A 22 -16.79 -4.33 7.55
C HIS A 22 -17.98 -5.06 6.94
N LEU A 23 -19.04 -5.30 7.72
CA LEU A 23 -20.13 -6.20 7.37
C LEU A 23 -21.51 -5.51 7.47
N PRO A 24 -22.55 -6.06 6.81
CA PRO A 24 -23.90 -5.53 6.90
C PRO A 24 -24.39 -5.46 8.36
N GLY A 25 -24.71 -4.25 8.84
CA GLY A 25 -25.14 -4.00 10.22
C GLY A 25 -24.04 -4.17 11.28
N ALA A 26 -22.78 -4.40 10.89
CA ALA A 26 -21.65 -4.59 11.80
C ALA A 26 -20.39 -3.88 11.26
N PRO A 27 -20.05 -2.67 11.75
CA PRO A 27 -18.89 -1.91 11.29
C PRO A 27 -17.55 -2.48 11.77
N ASP A 28 -17.55 -3.49 12.65
CA ASP A 28 -16.36 -4.17 13.16
C ASP A 28 -16.71 -5.61 13.62
N VAL A 29 -15.69 -6.39 13.99
CA VAL A 29 -15.83 -7.80 14.43
C VAL A 29 -16.55 -7.96 15.78
N ARG A 30 -16.58 -6.93 16.63
CA ARG A 30 -17.30 -6.95 17.92
C ARG A 30 -18.80 -6.79 17.67
N ALA A 31 -19.19 -5.82 16.85
CA ALA A 31 -20.57 -5.66 16.40
C ALA A 31 -21.06 -6.91 15.65
N TYR A 32 -20.19 -7.53 14.84
CA TYR A 32 -20.49 -8.80 14.18
C TYR A 32 -20.77 -9.92 15.18
N TRP A 33 -19.92 -10.09 16.21
CA TRP A 33 -20.19 -11.08 17.27
C TRP A 33 -21.50 -10.83 18.00
N GLN A 34 -21.77 -9.59 18.43
CA GLN A 34 -23.02 -9.27 19.14
C GLN A 34 -24.25 -9.52 18.25
N ASN A 35 -24.18 -9.19 16.96
CA ASN A 35 -25.24 -9.49 15.99
C ASN A 35 -25.46 -11.00 15.81
N LEU A 36 -24.39 -11.79 15.68
CA LEU A 36 -24.46 -13.26 15.61
C LEU A 36 -25.10 -13.86 16.86
N ARG A 37 -24.63 -13.43 18.04
CA ARG A 37 -25.07 -13.90 19.35
C ARG A 37 -26.53 -13.56 19.64
N ALA A 38 -26.98 -12.37 19.22
CA ALA A 38 -28.36 -11.92 19.35
C ALA A 38 -29.29 -12.44 18.23
N GLY A 39 -28.78 -13.19 17.24
CA GLY A 39 -29.57 -13.74 16.14
C GLY A 39 -30.07 -12.70 15.14
N VAL A 40 -29.32 -11.61 14.93
CA VAL A 40 -29.69 -10.49 14.06
C VAL A 40 -29.63 -10.90 12.58
N GLU A 41 -30.65 -10.49 11.83
CA GLU A 41 -30.71 -10.51 10.37
C GLU A 41 -30.44 -9.10 9.83
N SER A 42 -29.35 -8.93 9.09
CA SER A 42 -28.96 -7.67 8.42
C SER A 42 -29.57 -7.53 7.01
N ILE A 43 -30.38 -8.49 6.58
CA ILE A 43 -31.17 -8.44 5.35
C ILE A 43 -32.41 -7.58 5.64
N ARG A 44 -32.61 -6.49 4.88
CA ARG A 44 -33.74 -5.58 5.10
C ARG A 44 -34.67 -5.48 3.90
N ASP A 45 -35.95 -5.27 4.21
CA ASP A 45 -36.93 -4.78 3.25
C ASP A 45 -36.62 -3.31 2.86
N LEU A 46 -36.95 -2.96 1.61
CA LEU A 46 -36.76 -1.63 1.04
C LEU A 46 -38.10 -0.92 0.86
N SER A 47 -38.16 0.35 1.26
CA SER A 47 -39.35 1.19 1.04
C SER A 47 -39.52 1.56 -0.44
N VAL A 48 -40.72 2.03 -0.82
CA VAL A 48 -40.97 2.53 -2.18
C VAL A 48 -40.16 3.80 -2.45
N GLU A 49 -40.03 4.65 -1.45
CA GLU A 49 -39.27 5.89 -1.45
C GLU A 49 -37.76 5.61 -1.61
N GLU A 50 -37.24 4.61 -0.88
CA GLU A 50 -35.85 4.16 -1.03
C GLU A 50 -35.58 3.61 -2.44
N LEU A 51 -36.49 2.80 -2.99
CA LEU A 51 -36.37 2.25 -4.34
C LEU A 51 -36.41 3.36 -5.41
N GLN A 52 -37.26 4.38 -5.22
CA GLN A 52 -37.30 5.56 -6.09
C GLN A 52 -36.00 6.38 -5.99
N GLN A 53 -35.49 6.64 -4.78
CA GLN A 53 -34.22 7.35 -4.55
C GLN A 53 -33.03 6.58 -5.15
N ALA A 54 -33.03 5.25 -5.04
CA ALA A 54 -32.05 4.38 -5.67
C ALA A 54 -32.19 4.31 -7.21
N GLY A 55 -33.18 4.99 -7.82
CA GLY A 55 -33.39 5.07 -9.27
C GLY A 55 -34.13 3.88 -9.88
N VAL A 56 -34.87 3.11 -9.09
CA VAL A 56 -35.72 2.01 -9.58
C VAL A 56 -37.07 2.58 -10.04
N LYS A 57 -37.44 2.33 -11.31
CA LYS A 57 -38.70 2.79 -11.90
C LYS A 57 -39.90 2.07 -11.28
N ALA A 58 -41.04 2.76 -11.17
CA ALA A 58 -42.29 2.25 -10.60
C ALA A 58 -42.70 0.87 -11.15
N GLY A 59 -42.95 0.80 -12.46
CA GLY A 59 -43.25 -0.44 -13.19
C GLY A 59 -42.12 -1.48 -13.26
N THR A 60 -41.06 -1.34 -12.46
CA THR A 60 -40.10 -2.39 -12.12
C THR A 60 -40.39 -2.94 -10.72
N TYR A 61 -40.46 -2.10 -9.67
CA TYR A 61 -40.69 -2.59 -8.31
C TYR A 61 -42.14 -2.99 -8.02
N GLU A 62 -43.08 -2.60 -8.87
CA GLU A 62 -44.51 -3.02 -8.85
C GLU A 62 -44.73 -4.43 -9.40
N ARG A 63 -43.71 -5.06 -10.01
CA ARG A 63 -43.83 -6.42 -10.56
C ARG A 63 -43.89 -7.45 -9.44
N SER A 64 -44.77 -8.45 -9.59
CA SER A 64 -44.94 -9.55 -8.62
C SER A 64 -43.69 -10.41 -8.40
N ASN A 65 -42.74 -10.39 -9.33
CA ASN A 65 -41.44 -11.05 -9.18
C ASN A 65 -40.28 -10.10 -8.82
N TYR A 66 -40.54 -8.87 -8.38
CA TYR A 66 -39.48 -7.97 -7.88
C TYR A 66 -39.35 -8.07 -6.36
N VAL A 67 -38.24 -8.64 -5.91
CA VAL A 67 -37.92 -8.86 -4.49
C VAL A 67 -37.34 -7.58 -3.91
N ARG A 68 -38.13 -6.87 -3.10
CA ARG A 68 -37.76 -5.58 -2.46
C ARG A 68 -36.87 -5.77 -1.21
N ARG A 69 -35.89 -6.67 -1.26
CA ARG A 69 -34.91 -6.88 -0.18
C ARG A 69 -33.48 -6.64 -0.64
N SER A 70 -32.65 -6.18 0.28
CA SER A 70 -31.24 -5.89 0.03
C SER A 70 -30.39 -6.08 1.28
N VAL A 71 -29.10 -6.29 1.08
CA VAL A 71 -28.08 -6.32 2.13
C VAL A 71 -27.14 -5.14 1.90
N VAL A 72 -27.20 -4.19 2.82
CA VAL A 72 -26.62 -2.85 2.65
C VAL A 72 -25.41 -2.69 3.58
N LEU A 73 -24.22 -2.50 2.99
CA LEU A 73 -23.06 -2.04 3.73
C LEU A 73 -23.21 -0.55 4.05
N GLN A 74 -23.16 -0.19 5.34
CA GLN A 74 -23.28 1.20 5.79
C GLN A 74 -22.01 1.98 5.44
N ASP A 75 -22.17 3.27 5.12
CA ASP A 75 -21.09 4.21 4.79
C ASP A 75 -20.08 3.70 3.72
N MET A 76 -20.55 2.88 2.77
CA MET A 76 -19.74 2.28 1.67
C MET A 76 -19.01 3.29 0.78
N ASP A 77 -19.39 4.57 0.86
CA ASP A 77 -18.87 5.70 0.11
C ASP A 77 -17.81 6.49 0.90
N ARG A 78 -17.60 6.18 2.18
CA ARG A 78 -16.68 6.92 3.06
C ARG A 78 -15.34 6.22 3.25
N PHE A 79 -14.31 7.02 3.54
CA PHE A 79 -12.93 6.57 3.74
C PHE A 79 -12.11 7.67 4.42
N ASP A 80 -11.06 7.35 5.18
CA ASP A 80 -10.08 8.34 5.66
C ASP A 80 -8.91 8.47 4.68
N ALA A 81 -9.14 9.22 3.60
CA ALA A 81 -8.13 9.51 2.58
C ALA A 81 -6.86 10.16 3.16
N SER A 82 -7.00 10.98 4.22
CA SER A 82 -5.89 11.70 4.83
C SER A 82 -4.93 10.77 5.58
N PHE A 83 -5.47 9.70 6.16
CA PHE A 83 -4.68 8.67 6.80
C PHE A 83 -3.84 7.87 5.79
N PHE A 84 -4.43 7.44 4.69
CA PHE A 84 -3.70 6.67 3.67
C PHE A 84 -2.94 7.53 2.64
N GLY A 85 -2.91 8.86 2.80
CA GLY A 85 -2.15 9.77 1.93
C GLY A 85 -2.78 10.06 0.56
N PHE A 86 -4.04 9.66 0.35
CA PHE A 86 -4.77 9.89 -0.90
C PHE A 86 -5.18 11.36 -1.03
N THR A 87 -5.13 11.92 -2.24
CA THR A 87 -5.81 13.20 -2.50
C THR A 87 -7.34 12.97 -2.56
N PRO A 88 -8.16 14.02 -2.34
CA PRO A 88 -9.61 13.93 -2.51
C PRO A 88 -10.05 13.46 -3.91
N LYS A 89 -9.28 13.74 -4.97
CA LYS A 89 -9.59 13.26 -6.33
C LYS A 89 -9.31 11.76 -6.45
N ASP A 90 -8.16 11.30 -5.94
CA ASP A 90 -7.75 9.89 -6.01
C ASP A 90 -8.68 8.99 -5.19
N ALA A 91 -9.03 9.42 -3.97
CA ALA A 91 -9.99 8.72 -3.12
C ALA A 91 -11.39 8.64 -3.76
N ALA A 92 -11.83 9.67 -4.48
CA ALA A 92 -13.13 9.68 -5.16
C ALA A 92 -13.18 8.76 -6.38
N ILE A 93 -12.09 8.67 -7.17
CA ILE A 93 -12.05 7.78 -8.35
C ILE A 93 -11.76 6.31 -7.98
N THR A 94 -11.21 6.03 -6.80
CA THR A 94 -10.89 4.67 -6.34
C THR A 94 -12.16 3.89 -5.97
N ASP A 95 -12.28 2.65 -6.45
CA ASP A 95 -13.38 1.74 -6.14
C ASP A 95 -13.48 1.55 -4.61
N PRO A 96 -14.68 1.69 -4.01
CA PRO A 96 -14.86 1.56 -2.56
C PRO A 96 -14.38 0.22 -2.02
N GLN A 97 -14.32 -0.84 -2.83
CA GLN A 97 -13.76 -2.14 -2.45
C GLN A 97 -12.29 -2.03 -2.04
N HIS A 98 -11.48 -1.24 -2.77
CA HIS A 98 -10.07 -1.02 -2.42
C HIS A 98 -9.94 -0.17 -1.16
N ARG A 99 -10.82 0.81 -0.96
CA ARG A 99 -10.84 1.70 0.21
C ARG A 99 -11.20 0.95 1.50
N HIS A 100 -12.31 0.23 1.52
CA HIS A 100 -12.70 -0.57 2.68
C HIS A 100 -11.70 -1.67 2.99
N PHE A 101 -11.17 -2.38 1.98
CA PHE A 101 -10.20 -3.45 2.22
C PHE A 101 -8.87 -2.94 2.78
N LEU A 102 -8.44 -1.73 2.41
CA LEU A 102 -7.25 -1.09 2.98
C LEU A 102 -7.45 -0.72 4.47
N GLU A 103 -8.60 -0.15 4.83
CA GLU A 103 -8.95 0.08 6.24
C GLU A 103 -9.06 -1.24 7.02
N THR A 104 -9.73 -2.27 6.48
CA THR A 104 -9.84 -3.59 7.13
C THR A 104 -8.46 -4.25 7.32
N CYS A 105 -7.53 -4.08 6.37
CA CYS A 105 -6.14 -4.57 6.53
C CYS A 105 -5.38 -3.83 7.64
N TRP A 106 -5.58 -2.51 7.82
CA TRP A 106 -5.00 -1.78 8.94
C TRP A 106 -5.58 -2.25 10.28
N GLU A 107 -6.90 -2.33 10.37
CA GLU A 107 -7.62 -2.75 11.58
C GLU A 107 -7.22 -4.17 12.00
N ALA A 108 -7.03 -5.10 11.06
CA ALA A 108 -6.63 -6.47 11.35
C ALA A 108 -5.19 -6.58 11.89
N LEU A 109 -4.25 -5.75 11.42
CA LEU A 109 -2.88 -5.69 11.95
C LEU A 109 -2.86 -5.10 13.37
N GLU A 110 -3.61 -4.01 13.61
CA GLU A 110 -3.75 -3.45 14.95
C GLU A 110 -4.45 -4.44 15.91
N ASP A 111 -5.44 -5.21 15.46
CA ASP A 111 -6.06 -6.26 16.26
C ASP A 111 -5.05 -7.36 16.65
N ALA A 112 -4.13 -7.73 15.75
CA ALA A 112 -2.99 -8.60 16.04
C ALA A 112 -1.94 -7.98 16.98
N GLY A 113 -2.05 -6.69 17.30
CA GLY A 113 -1.07 -5.95 18.11
C GLY A 113 0.28 -5.74 17.42
N HIS A 114 0.29 -5.62 16.09
CA HIS A 114 1.47 -5.31 15.29
C HIS A 114 1.19 -4.11 14.37
N THR A 115 2.20 -3.29 14.08
CA THR A 115 2.09 -2.24 13.06
C THR A 115 2.84 -2.66 11.79
N PRO A 116 2.50 -2.08 10.61
CA PRO A 116 3.24 -2.35 9.38
C PRO A 116 4.74 -2.06 9.49
N SER A 117 5.14 -1.02 10.25
CA SER A 117 6.54 -0.65 10.43
C SER A 117 7.26 -1.45 11.53
N GLY A 118 6.53 -1.83 12.59
CA GLY A 118 7.12 -2.42 13.80
C GLY A 118 7.47 -3.91 13.72
N PHE A 119 6.87 -4.66 12.77
CA PHE A 119 7.07 -6.12 12.70
C PHE A 119 8.46 -6.56 12.19
N GLY A 120 9.14 -5.69 11.43
CA GLY A 120 10.53 -5.89 10.98
C GLY A 120 10.80 -7.06 10.02
N ARG A 121 9.76 -7.80 9.59
CA ARG A 121 9.83 -9.02 8.78
C ARG A 121 8.81 -8.99 7.62
N PRO A 122 8.96 -9.82 6.57
CA PRO A 122 8.04 -9.81 5.43
C PRO A 122 6.60 -10.19 5.82
N ILE A 123 5.68 -9.26 5.61
CA ILE A 123 4.23 -9.48 5.69
C ILE A 123 3.69 -9.70 4.27
N GLY A 124 3.01 -10.83 4.04
CA GLY A 124 2.34 -11.13 2.77
C GLY A 124 0.88 -10.64 2.73
N VAL A 125 0.31 -10.50 1.53
CA VAL A 125 -1.07 -10.09 1.28
C VAL A 125 -1.72 -11.00 0.23
N PHE A 126 -2.82 -11.65 0.61
CA PHE A 126 -3.57 -12.59 -0.22
C PHE A 126 -5.03 -12.13 -0.24
N ALA A 127 -5.49 -11.63 -1.39
CA ALA A 127 -6.76 -10.90 -1.45
C ALA A 127 -7.53 -11.13 -2.76
N GLY A 128 -8.83 -10.85 -2.75
CA GLY A 128 -9.63 -10.74 -3.98
C GLY A 128 -10.86 -9.86 -3.79
N SER A 129 -11.11 -8.99 -4.76
CA SER A 129 -12.31 -8.15 -4.84
C SER A 129 -13.38 -8.80 -5.72
N GLY A 130 -14.64 -8.40 -5.53
CA GLY A 130 -15.75 -8.73 -6.42
C GLY A 130 -15.66 -8.03 -7.78
N MET A 131 -16.80 -7.92 -8.46
CA MET A 131 -16.88 -7.19 -9.73
C MET A 131 -16.46 -5.72 -9.54
N ALA A 132 -15.67 -5.18 -10.48
CA ALA A 132 -15.34 -3.76 -10.60
C ALA A 132 -16.55 -2.91 -11.06
N ALA A 133 -17.65 -2.99 -10.32
CA ALA A 133 -18.92 -2.38 -10.66
C ALA A 133 -18.84 -0.84 -10.57
N TYR A 134 -17.98 -0.29 -9.71
CA TYR A 134 -17.75 1.16 -9.62
C TYR A 134 -17.13 1.71 -10.90
N PHE A 135 -16.14 0.99 -11.44
CA PHE A 135 -15.52 1.35 -12.71
C PHE A 135 -16.55 1.42 -13.84
N ALA A 136 -17.42 0.41 -13.95
CA ALA A 136 -18.43 0.33 -15.00
C ALA A 136 -19.57 1.35 -14.85
N PHE A 137 -20.15 1.48 -13.65
CA PHE A 137 -21.38 2.26 -13.44
C PHE A 137 -21.15 3.71 -12.99
N ASN A 138 -19.98 4.03 -12.42
CA ASN A 138 -19.65 5.37 -11.96
C ASN A 138 -18.56 6.00 -12.85
N ILE A 139 -17.38 5.37 -12.97
CA ILE A 139 -16.23 5.98 -13.66
C ILE A 139 -16.45 6.07 -15.18
N LEU A 140 -16.66 4.94 -15.86
CA LEU A 140 -16.84 4.89 -17.33
C LEU A 140 -18.13 5.59 -17.81
N SER A 141 -19.08 5.83 -16.90
CA SER A 141 -20.31 6.57 -17.21
C SER A 141 -20.12 8.08 -17.36
N ASN A 142 -18.93 8.61 -17.01
CA ASN A 142 -18.58 10.03 -17.07
C ASN A 142 -17.47 10.29 -18.13
N PRO A 143 -17.80 10.54 -19.41
CA PRO A 143 -16.81 10.69 -20.48
C PRO A 143 -15.71 11.71 -20.16
N LYS A 144 -16.08 12.91 -19.68
CA LYS A 144 -15.12 13.96 -19.30
C LYS A 144 -14.06 13.49 -18.29
N LEU A 145 -14.44 12.65 -17.33
CA LEU A 145 -13.48 12.10 -16.35
C LEU A 145 -12.51 11.12 -17.03
N VAL A 146 -12.99 10.32 -17.98
CA VAL A 146 -12.19 9.40 -18.79
C VAL A 146 -11.24 10.15 -19.72
N ASP A 147 -11.69 11.26 -20.30
CA ASP A 147 -10.89 12.13 -21.17
C ASP A 147 -9.83 12.93 -20.38
N GLU A 148 -10.18 13.48 -19.21
CA GLU A 148 -9.29 14.27 -18.34
C GLU A 148 -8.17 13.44 -17.68
N VAL A 149 -8.46 12.19 -17.28
CA VAL A 149 -7.54 11.36 -16.49
C VAL A 149 -6.93 10.22 -17.31
N GLY A 150 -7.58 9.83 -18.40
CA GLY A 150 -7.16 8.71 -19.24
C GLY A 150 -7.60 7.34 -18.68
N ILE A 151 -8.19 6.53 -19.56
CA ILE A 151 -8.70 5.18 -19.26
C ILE A 151 -7.66 4.26 -18.59
N PHE A 152 -6.38 4.40 -18.95
CA PHE A 152 -5.30 3.60 -18.36
C PHE A 152 -5.13 3.89 -16.87
N LEU A 153 -4.99 5.16 -16.48
CA LEU A 153 -4.81 5.53 -15.08
C LEU A 153 -6.04 5.17 -14.27
N LEU A 154 -7.24 5.57 -14.69
CA LEU A 154 -8.49 5.28 -13.97
C LEU A 154 -8.66 3.79 -13.63
N ARG A 155 -8.30 2.89 -14.55
CA ARG A 155 -8.31 1.44 -14.33
C ARG A 155 -7.27 1.01 -13.29
N HIS A 156 -6.01 1.39 -13.47
CA HIS A 156 -4.88 0.86 -12.71
C HIS A 156 -4.66 1.54 -11.34
N THR A 157 -5.18 2.75 -11.11
CA THR A 157 -5.00 3.46 -9.83
C THR A 157 -5.87 2.89 -8.70
N GLY A 158 -6.97 2.20 -8.99
CA GLY A 158 -7.78 1.55 -7.96
C GLY A 158 -9.15 1.07 -8.40
N ASN A 159 -9.30 0.58 -9.63
CA ASN A 159 -10.57 0.09 -10.19
C ASN A 159 -10.48 -1.31 -10.81
N ASP A 160 -9.30 -1.92 -10.88
CA ASP A 160 -9.15 -3.29 -11.35
C ASP A 160 -8.79 -4.23 -10.19
N LYS A 161 -9.49 -5.36 -10.15
CA LYS A 161 -9.27 -6.50 -9.25
C LYS A 161 -7.82 -7.02 -9.24
N ASP A 162 -7.07 -6.79 -10.30
CA ASP A 162 -5.68 -7.22 -10.43
C ASP A 162 -4.71 -6.37 -9.57
N PHE A 163 -5.20 -5.34 -8.84
CA PHE A 163 -4.38 -4.45 -8.01
C PHE A 163 -4.79 -4.33 -6.52
N LEU A 164 -5.70 -5.18 -6.01
CA LEU A 164 -6.18 -5.08 -4.63
C LEU A 164 -5.07 -5.36 -3.60
N ALA A 165 -4.43 -6.52 -3.68
CA ALA A 165 -3.34 -6.91 -2.77
C ALA A 165 -2.13 -5.97 -2.88
N THR A 166 -1.75 -5.61 -4.11
CA THR A 166 -0.60 -4.74 -4.37
C THR A 166 -0.83 -3.30 -3.92
N ARG A 167 -2.08 -2.83 -3.88
CA ARG A 167 -2.43 -1.55 -3.27
C ARG A 167 -2.13 -1.58 -1.77
N VAL A 168 -2.61 -2.59 -1.04
CA VAL A 168 -2.33 -2.75 0.40
C VAL A 168 -0.84 -2.84 0.68
N SER A 169 -0.10 -3.65 -0.10
CA SER A 169 1.36 -3.75 0.04
C SER A 169 2.11 -2.44 -0.22
N TYR A 170 1.60 -1.59 -1.12
CA TYR A 170 2.19 -0.27 -1.40
C TYR A 170 1.85 0.77 -0.33
N GLU A 171 0.58 0.96 0.03
CA GLU A 171 0.18 2.01 1.00
C GLU A 171 0.64 1.69 2.44
N LEU A 172 0.94 0.43 2.75
CA LEU A 172 1.42 -0.04 4.06
C LEU A 172 2.91 -0.49 4.06
N ASP A 173 3.63 -0.30 2.95
CA ASP A 173 5.04 -0.69 2.72
C ASP A 173 5.39 -2.19 2.97
N LEU A 174 4.42 -3.09 2.80
CA LEU A 174 4.59 -4.53 3.06
C LEU A 174 5.44 -5.20 1.98
N ARG A 175 6.38 -6.07 2.41
CA ARG A 175 7.45 -6.61 1.55
C ARG A 175 7.38 -8.13 1.30
N GLY A 176 6.35 -8.82 1.78
CA GLY A 176 6.11 -10.24 1.46
C GLY A 176 5.40 -10.45 0.12
N PRO A 177 4.99 -11.69 -0.21
CA PRO A 177 4.22 -11.99 -1.41
C PRO A 177 2.89 -11.23 -1.44
N SER A 178 2.53 -10.65 -2.59
CA SER A 178 1.33 -9.82 -2.76
C SER A 178 0.51 -10.36 -3.93
N ILE A 179 -0.51 -11.18 -3.64
CA ILE A 179 -1.21 -12.03 -4.61
C ILE A 179 -2.71 -11.71 -4.64
N ASN A 180 -3.20 -11.38 -5.83
CA ASN A 180 -4.63 -11.29 -6.12
C ASN A 180 -5.15 -12.67 -6.56
N VAL A 181 -6.20 -13.17 -5.90
CA VAL A 181 -6.84 -14.46 -6.18
C VAL A 181 -8.31 -14.27 -6.52
N GLN A 182 -8.84 -15.09 -7.42
CA GLN A 182 -10.19 -14.97 -7.97
C GLN A 182 -10.78 -16.35 -8.23
N THR A 183 -11.69 -16.81 -7.36
CA THR A 183 -12.39 -18.10 -7.45
C THR A 183 -13.89 -17.95 -7.15
N ALA A 184 -14.47 -16.79 -7.49
CA ALA A 184 -15.83 -16.40 -7.12
C ALA A 184 -16.07 -16.57 -5.60
N CYS A 185 -17.13 -17.27 -5.19
CA CYS A 185 -17.57 -17.35 -3.80
C CYS A 185 -16.58 -18.03 -2.82
N SER A 186 -15.60 -18.80 -3.32
CA SER A 186 -14.52 -19.37 -2.50
C SER A 186 -13.31 -18.43 -2.30
N THR A 187 -13.27 -17.27 -2.96
CA THR A 187 -12.07 -16.40 -3.12
C THR A 187 -11.30 -16.16 -1.82
N SER A 188 -11.94 -15.63 -0.77
CA SER A 188 -11.25 -15.34 0.49
C SER A 188 -10.79 -16.58 1.26
N LEU A 189 -11.43 -17.74 1.10
CA LEU A 189 -10.97 -18.98 1.75
C LEU A 189 -9.81 -19.63 0.98
N VAL A 190 -9.78 -19.48 -0.34
CA VAL A 190 -8.60 -19.81 -1.16
C VAL A 190 -7.44 -18.84 -0.85
N ALA A 191 -7.72 -17.56 -0.59
CA ALA A 191 -6.72 -16.60 -0.14
C ALA A 191 -6.07 -17.03 1.20
N VAL A 192 -6.88 -17.47 2.16
CA VAL A 192 -6.41 -18.07 3.43
C VAL A 192 -5.55 -19.31 3.18
N HIS A 193 -5.96 -20.23 2.30
CA HIS A 193 -5.15 -21.40 1.95
C HIS A 193 -3.78 -21.02 1.35
N LEU A 194 -3.75 -20.07 0.41
CA LEU A 194 -2.48 -19.61 -0.21
C LEU A 194 -1.56 -18.91 0.79
N ALA A 195 -2.14 -18.11 1.71
CA ALA A 195 -1.41 -17.49 2.81
C ALA A 195 -0.80 -18.54 3.77
N ILE A 196 -1.55 -19.61 4.08
CA ILE A 196 -1.06 -20.76 4.85
C ILE A 196 0.13 -21.41 4.13
N GLN A 197 0.03 -21.69 2.83
CA GLN A 197 1.15 -22.30 2.09
C GLN A 197 2.41 -21.42 2.11
N SER A 198 2.26 -20.10 1.95
CA SER A 198 3.37 -19.13 1.92
C SER A 198 4.03 -18.94 3.30
N LEU A 199 3.26 -19.05 4.39
CA LEU A 199 3.79 -19.14 5.77
C LEU A 199 4.56 -20.44 6.00
N LEU A 200 4.06 -21.58 5.50
CA LEU A 200 4.71 -22.89 5.66
C LEU A 200 5.93 -23.08 4.76
N SER A 201 6.01 -22.39 3.61
CA SER A 201 7.20 -22.37 2.74
C SER A 201 8.29 -21.39 3.21
N GLY A 202 7.96 -20.50 4.15
CA GLY A 202 8.89 -19.49 4.69
C GLY A 202 9.06 -18.26 3.79
N GLU A 203 8.12 -17.99 2.89
CA GLU A 203 8.11 -16.78 2.05
C GLU A 203 7.69 -15.52 2.83
N CYS A 204 7.00 -15.69 3.96
CA CYS A 204 6.64 -14.62 4.89
C CYS A 204 6.59 -15.11 6.35
N ASP A 205 6.55 -14.15 7.29
CA ASP A 205 6.47 -14.39 8.74
C ASP A 205 5.11 -14.01 9.36
N MET A 206 4.27 -13.38 8.54
CA MET A 206 2.89 -12.99 8.79
C MET A 206 2.19 -12.82 7.43
N ALA A 207 0.90 -13.13 7.35
CA ALA A 207 0.12 -12.93 6.13
C ALA A 207 -1.27 -12.36 6.42
N LEU A 208 -1.65 -11.31 5.69
CA LEU A 208 -3.02 -10.82 5.58
C LEU A 208 -3.76 -11.67 4.53
N ALA A 209 -4.88 -12.26 4.89
CA ALA A 209 -5.71 -13.07 4.00
C ALA A 209 -7.19 -12.67 4.08
N GLY A 210 -7.84 -12.42 2.94
CA GLY A 210 -9.22 -11.94 2.94
C GLY A 210 -9.86 -11.72 1.58
N GLY A 211 -10.98 -10.99 1.59
CA GLY A 211 -11.66 -10.54 0.37
C GLY A 211 -12.70 -9.45 0.63
N VAL A 212 -13.18 -8.83 -0.45
CA VAL A 212 -14.12 -7.71 -0.41
C VAL A 212 -15.09 -7.73 -1.59
N THR A 213 -16.38 -7.55 -1.34
CA THR A 213 -17.37 -7.33 -2.40
C THR A 213 -18.19 -6.10 -2.03
N ILE A 214 -18.37 -5.16 -2.95
CA ILE A 214 -19.38 -4.09 -2.81
C ILE A 214 -20.24 -4.08 -4.06
N SER A 215 -21.49 -4.52 -3.91
CA SER A 215 -22.44 -4.65 -5.02
C SER A 215 -23.03 -3.29 -5.40
N LEU A 216 -22.82 -2.89 -6.66
CA LEU A 216 -23.37 -1.66 -7.23
C LEU A 216 -24.26 -1.97 -8.45
N PRO A 217 -25.33 -1.20 -8.69
CA PRO A 217 -25.86 -0.11 -7.86
C PRO A 217 -26.52 -0.59 -6.55
N HIS A 218 -26.12 0.02 -5.43
CA HIS A 218 -26.50 -0.36 -4.07
C HIS A 218 -27.93 0.05 -3.68
N GLY A 219 -28.45 -0.49 -2.58
CA GLY A 219 -29.76 -0.10 -2.03
C GLY A 219 -30.96 -0.49 -2.91
N ARG A 220 -30.78 -1.47 -3.82
CA ARG A 220 -31.82 -1.99 -4.70
C ARG A 220 -32.17 -3.44 -4.36
N GLY A 221 -33.40 -3.82 -4.69
CA GLY A 221 -33.83 -5.21 -4.81
C GLY A 221 -33.59 -5.76 -6.22
N TYR A 222 -33.93 -7.03 -6.43
CA TYR A 222 -33.70 -7.75 -7.68
C TYR A 222 -35.00 -8.30 -8.29
N THR A 223 -34.94 -8.70 -9.56
CA THR A 223 -36.02 -9.44 -10.22
C THR A 223 -35.74 -10.93 -10.05
N TYR A 224 -36.65 -11.68 -9.44
CA TYR A 224 -36.57 -13.14 -9.34
C TYR A 224 -36.92 -13.78 -10.69
N HIS A 225 -36.11 -14.76 -11.09
CA HIS A 225 -36.34 -15.63 -12.23
C HIS A 225 -36.22 -17.09 -11.80
N GLU A 226 -37.11 -17.95 -12.32
CA GLU A 226 -37.13 -19.36 -11.95
C GLU A 226 -35.89 -20.10 -12.46
N ASN A 227 -35.30 -20.94 -11.61
CA ASN A 227 -34.03 -21.66 -11.81
C ASN A 227 -32.75 -20.79 -11.70
N GLU A 228 -32.84 -19.52 -11.30
CA GLU A 228 -31.68 -18.77 -10.79
C GLU A 228 -31.38 -19.11 -9.32
N ILE A 229 -30.22 -18.67 -8.83
CA ILE A 229 -29.75 -18.92 -7.46
C ILE A 229 -30.35 -17.99 -6.40
N LEU A 230 -31.16 -17.00 -6.80
CA LEU A 230 -31.70 -15.98 -5.91
C LEU A 230 -33.03 -16.42 -5.26
N ALA A 231 -33.20 -16.12 -3.97
CA ALA A 231 -34.39 -16.48 -3.21
C ALA A 231 -35.66 -15.83 -3.77
N ILE A 232 -36.78 -16.56 -3.75
CA ILE A 232 -38.07 -16.03 -4.24
C ILE A 232 -38.62 -14.88 -3.37
N ASP A 233 -38.19 -14.79 -2.11
CA ASP A 233 -38.62 -13.76 -1.16
C ASP A 233 -37.45 -13.00 -0.50
N GLY A 234 -36.21 -13.20 -0.97
CA GLY A 234 -35.03 -12.50 -0.44
C GLY A 234 -34.53 -12.98 0.92
N ARG A 235 -34.92 -14.16 1.41
CA ARG A 235 -34.40 -14.74 2.67
C ARG A 235 -33.61 -16.02 2.41
N CYS A 236 -32.34 -16.03 2.81
CA CYS A 236 -31.50 -17.22 2.82
C CYS A 236 -31.87 -18.10 4.02
N ARG A 237 -32.31 -19.33 3.77
CA ARG A 237 -32.74 -20.34 4.77
C ARG A 237 -31.91 -21.64 4.65
N PRO A 238 -30.66 -21.68 5.13
CA PRO A 238 -29.80 -22.84 4.94
C PRO A 238 -30.43 -24.12 5.52
N PHE A 239 -30.48 -25.17 4.70
CA PHE A 239 -30.95 -26.52 5.04
C PHE A 239 -32.42 -26.66 5.47
N ASP A 240 -33.23 -25.59 5.36
CA ASP A 240 -34.66 -25.59 5.72
C ASP A 240 -35.56 -26.12 4.60
N ALA A 241 -36.75 -26.61 4.95
CA ALA A 241 -37.78 -27.05 4.00
C ALA A 241 -38.20 -25.96 2.99
N ASP A 242 -38.23 -24.68 3.38
CA ASP A 242 -38.56 -23.54 2.51
C ASP A 242 -37.33 -22.93 1.80
N SER A 243 -36.20 -23.67 1.75
CA SER A 243 -34.98 -23.24 1.03
C SER A 243 -35.26 -23.00 -0.46
N SER A 244 -34.98 -21.78 -0.93
CA SER A 244 -35.39 -21.30 -2.27
C SER A 244 -34.35 -20.48 -3.02
N GLY A 245 -33.21 -20.18 -2.41
CA GLY A 245 -32.10 -19.41 -3.00
C GLY A 245 -31.40 -18.51 -1.97
N THR A 246 -30.40 -17.77 -2.44
CA THR A 246 -29.60 -16.82 -1.65
C THR A 246 -29.96 -15.36 -1.96
N LEU A 247 -29.26 -14.42 -1.32
CA LEU A 247 -29.31 -12.99 -1.63
C LEU A 247 -27.88 -12.44 -1.51
N PHE A 248 -27.38 -11.73 -2.53
CA PHE A 248 -26.04 -11.16 -2.52
C PHE A 248 -25.96 -9.87 -1.69
N GLY A 249 -24.82 -9.63 -1.06
CA GLY A 249 -24.56 -8.47 -0.21
C GLY A 249 -23.13 -7.92 -0.32
N SER A 250 -22.92 -6.78 0.33
CA SER A 250 -21.65 -6.06 0.36
C SER A 250 -20.92 -6.22 1.70
N GLY A 251 -19.60 -6.40 1.69
CA GLY A 251 -18.74 -6.43 2.88
C GLY A 251 -17.27 -6.73 2.59
N SER A 252 -16.42 -6.50 3.60
CA SER A 252 -14.96 -6.75 3.62
C SER A 252 -14.62 -7.63 4.82
N ALA A 253 -13.71 -8.59 4.68
CA ALA A 253 -13.26 -9.43 5.79
C ALA A 253 -11.80 -9.88 5.59
N VAL A 254 -10.97 -9.74 6.64
CA VAL A 254 -9.53 -10.05 6.65
C VAL A 254 -9.14 -10.74 7.95
N VAL A 255 -8.25 -11.73 7.86
CA VAL A 255 -7.55 -12.35 8.99
C VAL A 255 -6.03 -12.16 8.86
N VAL A 256 -5.34 -12.05 9.98
CA VAL A 256 -3.88 -12.09 10.09
C VAL A 256 -3.46 -13.48 10.55
N LEU A 257 -2.56 -14.09 9.77
CA LEU A 257 -2.10 -15.46 9.95
C LEU A 257 -0.60 -15.49 10.26
N ARG A 258 -0.18 -16.37 11.17
CA ARG A 258 1.22 -16.65 11.50
C ARG A 258 1.42 -18.14 11.81
N ARG A 259 2.64 -18.67 11.69
CA ARG A 259 2.96 -20.00 12.24
C ARG A 259 2.74 -19.99 13.76
N LEU A 260 2.14 -21.05 14.31
CA LEU A 260 1.74 -21.09 15.73
C LEU A 260 2.95 -20.96 16.67
N GLU A 261 4.08 -21.57 16.33
CA GLU A 261 5.34 -21.43 17.07
C GLU A 261 5.85 -19.98 17.14
N ASP A 262 5.70 -19.21 16.06
CA ASP A 262 6.10 -17.81 15.98
C ASP A 262 5.17 -16.91 16.79
N ALA A 263 3.87 -17.14 16.73
CA ALA A 263 2.86 -16.41 17.52
C ALA A 263 3.06 -16.65 19.03
N LEU A 264 3.29 -17.91 19.43
CA LEU A 264 3.55 -18.28 20.83
C LEU A 264 4.87 -17.71 21.36
N ARG A 265 5.94 -17.70 20.55
CA ARG A 265 7.22 -17.08 20.92
C ARG A 265 7.11 -15.57 21.07
N ASP A 266 6.48 -14.90 20.10
CA ASP A 266 6.43 -13.44 20.05
C ASP A 266 5.37 -12.85 21.02
N GLY A 267 4.53 -13.70 21.61
CA GLY A 267 3.53 -13.33 22.61
C GLY A 267 2.25 -12.75 22.01
N ASP A 268 1.84 -13.23 20.84
CA ASP A 268 0.65 -12.72 20.14
C ASP A 268 -0.66 -13.20 20.80
N HIS A 269 -1.74 -12.45 20.59
CA HIS A 269 -3.09 -12.98 20.80
C HIS A 269 -3.37 -14.05 19.74
N ILE A 270 -4.17 -15.07 20.09
CA ILE A 270 -4.51 -16.18 19.20
C ILE A 270 -5.99 -16.49 19.41
N TYR A 271 -6.83 -16.22 18.41
CA TYR A 271 -8.26 -16.55 18.47
C TYR A 271 -8.52 -18.04 18.22
N ALA A 272 -7.79 -18.61 17.26
CA ALA A 272 -7.93 -19.99 16.84
C ALA A 272 -6.69 -20.48 16.09
N VAL A 273 -6.58 -21.79 15.91
CA VAL A 273 -5.51 -22.45 15.15
C VAL A 273 -6.11 -23.14 13.93
N VAL A 274 -5.64 -22.80 12.73
CA VAL A 274 -5.90 -23.60 11.53
C VAL A 274 -4.95 -24.80 11.55
N LYS A 275 -5.53 -26.00 11.57
CA LYS A 275 -4.79 -27.28 11.60
C LYS A 275 -4.46 -27.79 10.21
N GLY A 276 -5.35 -27.53 9.24
CA GLY A 276 -5.21 -27.96 7.86
C GLY A 276 -6.19 -27.24 6.94
N SER A 277 -5.84 -27.16 5.65
CA SER A 277 -6.71 -26.61 4.61
C SER A 277 -6.42 -27.26 3.27
N ALA A 278 -7.45 -27.45 2.44
CA ALA A 278 -7.33 -28.02 1.10
C ALA A 278 -8.21 -27.27 0.10
N ILE A 279 -7.78 -27.25 -1.15
CA ILE A 279 -8.53 -26.69 -2.28
C ILE A 279 -8.48 -27.64 -3.48
N ASN A 280 -9.57 -27.75 -4.24
CA ASN A 280 -9.60 -28.52 -5.49
C ASN A 280 -10.58 -27.92 -6.51
N ASN A 281 -10.87 -28.64 -7.60
CA ASN A 281 -11.93 -28.27 -8.53
C ASN A 281 -12.73 -29.49 -9.03
N ASP A 282 -14.05 -29.36 -9.11
CA ASP A 282 -15.02 -30.37 -9.61
C ASP A 282 -14.70 -30.89 -11.03
N GLY A 283 -14.01 -30.10 -11.85
CA GLY A 283 -13.76 -30.38 -13.26
C GLY A 283 -15.04 -30.67 -14.04
N ALA A 284 -15.14 -31.88 -14.58
CA ALA A 284 -16.28 -32.36 -15.35
C ALA A 284 -17.21 -33.31 -14.55
N LEU A 285 -17.00 -33.49 -13.23
CA LEU A 285 -17.76 -34.42 -12.37
C LEU A 285 -19.11 -33.84 -11.92
N LYS A 286 -19.78 -33.10 -12.81
CA LYS A 286 -20.97 -32.29 -12.52
C LYS A 286 -21.86 -32.10 -13.74
N VAL A 287 -23.16 -31.96 -13.51
CA VAL A 287 -24.19 -31.94 -14.58
C VAL A 287 -24.18 -30.69 -15.46
N GLY A 288 -23.46 -29.64 -15.07
CA GLY A 288 -23.28 -28.41 -15.84
C GLY A 288 -22.28 -27.47 -15.16
N TYR A 289 -21.77 -26.46 -15.86
CA TYR A 289 -20.68 -25.58 -15.38
C TYR A 289 -20.95 -24.94 -14.00
N LEU A 290 -22.19 -24.47 -13.80
CA LEU A 290 -22.66 -23.80 -12.57
C LEU A 290 -23.10 -24.76 -11.47
N ALA A 291 -23.20 -26.07 -11.74
CA ALA A 291 -23.58 -27.06 -10.73
C ALA A 291 -22.37 -27.40 -9.83
N PRO A 292 -22.59 -27.72 -8.55
CA PRO A 292 -21.58 -28.34 -7.69
C PRO A 292 -21.40 -29.85 -7.97
N SER A 293 -20.29 -30.43 -7.48
CA SER A 293 -20.10 -31.89 -7.40
C SER A 293 -20.07 -32.38 -5.94
N VAL A 294 -20.70 -33.53 -5.67
CA VAL A 294 -20.62 -34.19 -4.34
C VAL A 294 -19.20 -34.73 -4.11
N ASP A 295 -18.64 -35.46 -5.08
CA ASP A 295 -17.31 -36.07 -4.98
C ASP A 295 -16.20 -35.02 -4.88
N GLY A 296 -16.29 -33.95 -5.67
CA GLY A 296 -15.32 -32.84 -5.64
C GLY A 296 -15.23 -32.18 -4.27
N GLN A 297 -16.38 -31.87 -3.66
CA GLN A 297 -16.43 -31.34 -2.31
C GLN A 297 -15.95 -32.35 -1.27
N ALA A 298 -16.43 -33.59 -1.33
CA ALA A 298 -16.07 -34.64 -0.38
C ALA A 298 -14.56 -34.90 -0.36
N GLN A 299 -13.89 -34.84 -1.52
CA GLN A 299 -12.44 -34.95 -1.61
C GLN A 299 -11.74 -33.78 -0.90
N ALA A 300 -12.16 -32.53 -1.10
CA ALA A 300 -11.53 -31.37 -0.44
C ALA A 300 -11.69 -31.43 1.09
N ILE A 301 -12.86 -31.86 1.58
CA ILE A 301 -13.14 -32.02 3.01
C ILE A 301 -12.26 -33.13 3.61
N ALA A 302 -12.18 -34.30 2.95
CA ALA A 302 -11.36 -35.43 3.40
C ALA A 302 -9.85 -35.11 3.37
N GLU A 303 -9.40 -34.36 2.36
CA GLU A 303 -8.01 -33.90 2.25
C GLU A 303 -7.66 -32.90 3.36
N ALA A 304 -8.55 -31.94 3.66
CA ALA A 304 -8.34 -30.99 4.76
C ALA A 304 -8.30 -31.68 6.15
N LEU A 305 -9.16 -32.69 6.39
CA LEU A 305 -9.12 -33.52 7.60
C LEU A 305 -7.80 -34.31 7.70
N THR A 306 -7.36 -34.90 6.59
CA THR A 306 -6.09 -35.66 6.52
C THR A 306 -4.88 -34.78 6.79
N LEU A 307 -4.82 -33.59 6.18
CA LEU A 307 -3.74 -32.62 6.39
C LEU A 307 -3.73 -32.04 7.81
N ALA A 308 -4.91 -31.90 8.43
CA ALA A 308 -5.05 -31.50 9.83
C ALA A 308 -4.65 -32.60 10.83
N GLY A 309 -4.58 -33.87 10.39
CA GLY A 309 -4.33 -35.01 11.27
C GLY A 309 -5.45 -35.27 12.28
N VAL A 310 -6.71 -34.94 11.94
CA VAL A 310 -7.86 -35.07 12.85
C VAL A 310 -8.98 -35.93 12.27
N GLU A 311 -9.59 -36.74 13.15
CA GLU A 311 -10.73 -37.58 12.79
C GLU A 311 -12.04 -36.78 12.74
N ALA A 312 -12.94 -37.16 11.83
CA ALA A 312 -14.27 -36.56 11.67
C ALA A 312 -15.09 -36.58 12.98
N ASP A 313 -14.92 -37.62 13.79
CA ASP A 313 -15.55 -37.77 15.12
C ASP A 313 -15.13 -36.69 16.14
N SER A 314 -14.08 -35.93 15.84
CA SER A 314 -13.56 -34.82 16.67
C SER A 314 -14.00 -33.43 16.21
N ILE A 315 -14.71 -33.30 15.09
CA ILE A 315 -15.29 -32.03 14.62
C ILE A 315 -16.67 -31.84 15.27
N ASP A 316 -16.88 -30.69 15.90
CA ASP A 316 -18.13 -30.37 16.62
C ASP A 316 -19.10 -29.52 15.80
N TYR A 317 -18.58 -28.74 14.86
CA TYR A 317 -19.36 -27.79 14.07
C TYR A 317 -18.82 -27.67 12.63
N VAL A 318 -19.70 -27.39 11.67
CA VAL A 318 -19.31 -26.98 10.31
C VAL A 318 -20.01 -25.67 9.95
N GLU A 319 -19.22 -24.63 9.69
CA GLU A 319 -19.69 -23.43 8.99
C GLU A 319 -19.72 -23.73 7.51
N ALA A 320 -20.92 -23.94 7.00
CA ALA A 320 -21.18 -24.39 5.64
C ALA A 320 -21.18 -23.22 4.64
N HIS A 321 -20.98 -23.56 3.37
CA HIS A 321 -21.23 -22.64 2.28
C HIS A 321 -22.74 -22.30 2.22
N GLY A 322 -23.64 -23.26 2.45
CA GLY A 322 -25.03 -23.10 2.88
C GLY A 322 -25.74 -21.90 2.28
N THR A 323 -26.08 -22.00 0.99
CA THR A 323 -26.68 -20.90 0.21
C THR A 323 -28.20 -20.94 0.17
N ALA A 324 -28.84 -21.88 0.87
CA ALA A 324 -30.27 -22.11 0.84
C ALA A 324 -30.82 -22.44 -0.56
N THR A 325 -29.97 -23.00 -1.43
CA THR A 325 -30.39 -23.38 -2.79
C THR A 325 -30.87 -24.82 -2.80
N ARG A 326 -32.03 -25.08 -3.43
CA ARG A 326 -32.69 -26.41 -3.45
C ARG A 326 -31.79 -27.56 -3.89
N VAL A 327 -30.76 -27.28 -4.68
CA VAL A 327 -29.79 -28.25 -5.22
C VAL A 327 -28.45 -28.20 -4.49
N GLY A 328 -27.99 -27.03 -4.06
CA GLY A 328 -26.68 -26.88 -3.40
C GLY A 328 -26.66 -27.44 -1.98
N ASP A 329 -27.69 -27.12 -1.18
CA ASP A 329 -27.74 -27.51 0.23
C ASP A 329 -27.76 -29.05 0.44
N PRO A 330 -28.55 -29.85 -0.34
CA PRO A 330 -28.45 -31.31 -0.27
C PRO A 330 -27.11 -31.88 -0.77
N ILE A 331 -26.51 -31.27 -1.81
CA ILE A 331 -25.21 -31.71 -2.33
C ILE A 331 -24.09 -31.45 -1.31
N GLU A 332 -24.11 -30.32 -0.61
CA GLU A 332 -23.13 -29.99 0.44
C GLU A 332 -23.24 -30.94 1.63
N VAL A 333 -24.46 -31.21 2.14
CA VAL A 333 -24.63 -32.16 3.25
C VAL A 333 -24.29 -33.59 2.82
N ALA A 334 -24.57 -33.97 1.57
CA ALA A 334 -24.13 -35.26 1.02
C ALA A 334 -22.60 -35.37 0.96
N ALA A 335 -21.90 -34.32 0.49
CA ALA A 335 -20.45 -34.28 0.40
C ALA A 335 -19.76 -34.31 1.78
N LEU A 336 -20.24 -33.50 2.72
CA LEU A 336 -19.82 -33.52 4.12
C LEU A 336 -20.04 -34.91 4.74
N THR A 337 -21.19 -35.54 4.47
CA THR A 337 -21.49 -36.90 4.95
C THR A 337 -20.54 -37.93 4.34
N GLN A 338 -20.28 -37.87 3.04
CA GLN A 338 -19.37 -38.77 2.33
C GLN A 338 -17.93 -38.67 2.86
N ALA A 339 -17.43 -37.45 3.11
CA ALA A 339 -16.13 -37.24 3.72
C ALA A 339 -16.06 -37.73 5.17
N PHE A 340 -17.04 -37.35 6.02
CA PHE A 340 -17.05 -37.73 7.43
C PHE A 340 -17.20 -39.24 7.62
N ARG A 341 -17.93 -39.95 6.74
CA ARG A 341 -18.10 -41.40 6.77
C ARG A 341 -16.82 -42.19 6.44
N ALA A 342 -15.72 -41.53 6.06
CA ALA A 342 -14.41 -42.16 5.95
C ALA A 342 -13.84 -42.61 7.31
N SER A 343 -14.17 -41.92 8.42
CA SER A 343 -13.74 -42.33 9.76
C SER A 343 -14.77 -42.16 10.90
N SER A 344 -15.91 -41.51 10.66
CA SER A 344 -17.02 -41.43 11.62
C SER A 344 -18.15 -42.42 11.29
N THR A 345 -18.59 -43.17 12.30
CA THR A 345 -19.87 -43.92 12.28
C THR A 345 -21.00 -43.21 13.02
N ARG A 346 -20.74 -42.07 13.68
CA ARG A 346 -21.71 -41.36 14.52
C ARG A 346 -22.74 -40.59 13.68
N THR A 347 -23.91 -40.34 14.25
CA THR A 347 -25.00 -39.57 13.64
C THR A 347 -25.39 -38.38 14.52
N SER A 348 -25.89 -37.32 13.88
CA SER A 348 -26.51 -36.14 14.52
C SER A 348 -25.73 -35.57 15.72
N TYR A 349 -24.41 -35.42 15.58
CA TYR A 349 -23.53 -34.95 16.65
C TYR A 349 -22.73 -33.69 16.30
N CYS A 350 -22.52 -33.41 15.01
CA CYS A 350 -21.84 -32.21 14.55
C CYS A 350 -22.88 -31.13 14.22
N GLY A 351 -22.77 -29.96 14.81
CA GLY A 351 -23.58 -28.81 14.43
C GLY A 351 -23.28 -28.37 13.00
N LEU A 352 -24.28 -27.79 12.33
CA LEU A 352 -24.20 -27.27 10.97
C LEU A 352 -24.91 -25.92 10.91
N GLY A 353 -24.33 -24.94 10.23
CA GLY A 353 -24.96 -23.63 10.03
C GLY A 353 -24.28 -22.82 8.94
N SER A 354 -24.90 -21.70 8.54
CA SER A 354 -24.30 -20.74 7.61
C SER A 354 -24.73 -19.31 7.93
N VAL A 355 -23.74 -18.43 8.10
CA VAL A 355 -23.92 -17.00 8.41
C VAL A 355 -24.63 -16.21 7.30
N LYS A 356 -24.81 -16.81 6.12
CA LYS A 356 -25.57 -16.21 5.01
C LYS A 356 -27.06 -16.02 5.35
N SER A 357 -27.55 -16.70 6.39
CA SER A 357 -28.86 -16.45 7.01
C SER A 357 -28.93 -15.12 7.79
N ASN A 358 -27.80 -14.61 8.28
CA ASN A 358 -27.68 -13.31 8.98
C ASN A 358 -27.35 -12.17 8.00
N ILE A 359 -26.29 -12.33 7.20
CA ILE A 359 -25.67 -11.23 6.41
C ILE A 359 -25.76 -11.41 4.89
N GLY A 360 -26.52 -12.39 4.40
CA GLY A 360 -26.55 -12.74 2.97
C GLY A 360 -25.21 -13.30 2.45
N HIS A 361 -25.09 -13.45 1.14
CA HIS A 361 -23.87 -13.92 0.50
C HIS A 361 -22.98 -12.74 0.07
N LEU A 362 -21.88 -12.53 0.79
CA LEU A 362 -20.90 -11.47 0.52
C LEU A 362 -19.89 -11.82 -0.59
N ASP A 363 -20.35 -12.55 -1.62
CA ASP A 363 -19.57 -13.18 -2.70
C ASP A 363 -18.12 -13.55 -2.30
N THR A 364 -17.12 -12.76 -2.73
CA THR A 364 -15.69 -13.06 -2.51
C THR A 364 -15.26 -13.01 -1.05
N ALA A 365 -15.89 -12.19 -0.22
CA ALA A 365 -15.59 -12.02 1.21
C ALA A 365 -16.23 -13.09 2.10
N ALA A 366 -17.14 -13.91 1.56
CA ALA A 366 -17.96 -14.84 2.34
C ALA A 366 -17.14 -15.90 3.09
N GLY A 367 -16.01 -16.34 2.54
CA GLY A 367 -15.10 -17.31 3.18
C GLY A 367 -14.44 -16.77 4.44
N ALA A 368 -13.83 -15.58 4.37
CA ALA A 368 -13.22 -14.93 5.53
C ALA A 368 -14.24 -14.55 6.61
N ALA A 369 -15.42 -14.05 6.23
CA ALA A 369 -16.50 -13.77 7.20
C ALA A 369 -16.98 -15.04 7.93
N SER A 370 -17.01 -16.19 7.24
CA SER A 370 -17.34 -17.50 7.81
C SER A 370 -16.25 -17.99 8.77
N LEU A 371 -14.97 -17.81 8.41
CA LEU A 371 -13.83 -18.14 9.27
C LEU A 371 -13.77 -17.28 10.54
N ILE A 372 -14.03 -15.97 10.42
CA ILE A 372 -14.11 -15.03 11.56
C ILE A 372 -15.24 -15.43 12.52
N LYS A 373 -16.42 -15.82 12.02
CA LYS A 373 -17.50 -16.37 12.87
C LYS A 373 -17.02 -17.59 13.66
N VAL A 374 -16.29 -18.52 13.04
CA VAL A 374 -15.79 -19.72 13.73
C VAL A 374 -14.72 -19.38 14.77
N ALA A 375 -13.79 -18.47 14.46
CA ALA A 375 -12.79 -17.99 15.42
C ALA A 375 -13.44 -17.34 16.66
N LEU A 376 -14.42 -16.44 16.45
CA LEU A 376 -15.21 -15.83 17.53
C LEU A 376 -16.01 -16.87 18.34
N SER A 377 -16.58 -17.89 17.68
CA SER A 377 -17.34 -18.97 18.35
C SER A 377 -16.44 -19.83 19.25
N LEU A 378 -15.21 -20.09 18.82
CA LEU A 378 -14.20 -20.80 19.60
C LEU A 378 -13.75 -19.96 20.82
N GLU A 379 -13.47 -18.67 20.63
CA GLU A 379 -13.02 -17.77 21.70
C GLU A 379 -14.10 -17.55 22.77
N HIS A 380 -15.31 -17.14 22.35
CA HIS A 380 -16.43 -16.88 23.26
C HIS A 380 -17.13 -18.13 23.80
N GLN A 381 -16.80 -19.32 23.28
CA GLN A 381 -17.35 -20.61 23.74
C GLN A 381 -18.87 -20.74 23.56
N GLU A 382 -19.39 -20.18 22.47
CA GLU A 382 -20.80 -20.22 22.07
C GLU A 382 -20.89 -20.49 20.55
N LEU A 383 -21.92 -21.22 20.11
CA LEU A 383 -22.24 -21.47 18.71
C LEU A 383 -23.49 -20.66 18.31
N PRO A 384 -23.36 -19.60 17.48
CA PRO A 384 -24.50 -18.80 17.01
C PRO A 384 -25.49 -19.59 16.15
N ALA A 385 -26.76 -19.16 16.20
CA ALA A 385 -27.84 -19.77 15.44
C ALA A 385 -27.68 -19.56 13.92
N SER A 386 -27.97 -20.60 13.13
CA SER A 386 -28.30 -20.48 11.71
C SER A 386 -29.77 -20.08 11.61
N LEU A 387 -30.06 -18.89 11.10
CA LEU A 387 -31.41 -18.32 11.16
C LEU A 387 -32.40 -19.00 10.19
N HIS A 388 -33.69 -18.78 10.46
CA HIS A 388 -34.84 -19.18 9.65
C HIS A 388 -35.08 -20.69 9.49
N TYR A 389 -34.25 -21.55 10.06
CA TYR A 389 -34.49 -22.99 10.12
C TYR A 389 -35.69 -23.32 11.03
N ARG A 390 -36.64 -24.10 10.50
CA ARG A 390 -37.88 -24.55 11.14
C ARG A 390 -38.08 -26.05 10.98
N ALA A 391 -37.75 -26.59 9.81
CA ALA A 391 -37.89 -28.01 9.49
C ALA A 391 -36.80 -28.44 8.50
N PRO A 392 -36.28 -29.68 8.58
CA PRO A 392 -35.26 -30.15 7.65
C PRO A 392 -35.77 -30.16 6.20
N ASN A 393 -34.92 -29.73 5.27
CA ASN A 393 -35.15 -29.96 3.84
C ASN A 393 -35.31 -31.48 3.58
N PRO A 394 -36.43 -31.93 2.96
CA PRO A 394 -36.73 -33.36 2.79
C PRO A 394 -35.78 -34.10 1.86
N GLU A 395 -35.00 -33.39 1.03
CA GLU A 395 -33.94 -33.97 0.19
C GLU A 395 -32.65 -34.28 1.00
N ILE A 396 -32.63 -34.00 2.31
CA ILE A 396 -31.46 -34.18 3.18
C ILE A 396 -31.73 -35.23 4.27
N ASP A 397 -31.03 -36.36 4.19
CA ASP A 397 -31.13 -37.49 5.14
C ASP A 397 -30.37 -37.23 6.45
N PHE A 398 -30.76 -36.18 7.17
CA PHE A 398 -30.19 -35.80 8.48
C PHE A 398 -30.27 -36.93 9.53
N ALA A 399 -31.17 -37.90 9.37
CA ALA A 399 -31.28 -39.05 10.27
C ALA A 399 -30.12 -40.06 10.13
N LYS A 400 -29.51 -40.16 8.94
CA LYS A 400 -28.24 -40.90 8.72
C LYS A 400 -27.02 -39.96 8.65
N SER A 401 -27.32 -38.67 8.68
CA SER A 401 -26.48 -37.50 8.90
C SER A 401 -25.43 -37.64 10.02
N PRO A 402 -24.13 -37.30 9.89
CA PRO A 402 -23.33 -36.86 11.04
C PRO A 402 -23.87 -35.57 11.70
N PHE A 403 -24.68 -34.80 10.95
CA PHE A 403 -24.96 -33.40 11.23
C PHE A 403 -26.35 -33.14 11.85
N TYR A 404 -26.49 -32.02 12.55
CA TYR A 404 -27.75 -31.37 12.91
C TYR A 404 -27.65 -29.86 12.67
N VAL A 405 -28.74 -29.19 12.30
CA VAL A 405 -28.71 -27.73 12.09
C VAL A 405 -28.74 -27.00 13.44
N ASN A 406 -27.78 -26.11 13.68
CA ASN A 406 -27.72 -25.32 14.90
C ASN A 406 -28.71 -24.15 14.84
N ALA A 407 -29.98 -24.41 15.15
CA ALA A 407 -31.07 -23.43 15.03
C ALA A 407 -31.21 -22.44 16.21
N ALA A 408 -30.31 -22.49 17.20
CA ALA A 408 -30.33 -21.63 18.39
C ALA A 408 -28.90 -21.31 18.87
N LEU A 409 -28.74 -20.30 19.73
CA LEU A 409 -27.48 -20.07 20.44
C LEU A 409 -27.22 -21.25 21.40
N GLN A 410 -26.10 -21.96 21.23
CA GLN A 410 -25.68 -23.07 22.10
C GLN A 410 -24.36 -22.72 22.80
N SER A 411 -24.14 -23.24 24.02
CA SER A 411 -22.82 -23.14 24.66
C SER A 411 -21.90 -24.26 24.14
N TRP A 412 -20.65 -23.93 23.86
CA TRP A 412 -19.61 -24.82 23.34
C TRP A 412 -18.35 -24.68 24.22
N PRO A 413 -18.42 -25.11 25.50
CA PRO A 413 -17.38 -24.88 26.50
C PRO A 413 -16.15 -25.77 26.27
N ARG A 414 -14.96 -25.31 26.68
CA ARG A 414 -13.72 -26.11 26.66
C ARG A 414 -13.91 -27.45 27.38
N GLY A 415 -13.34 -28.53 26.82
CA GLY A 415 -13.55 -29.90 27.30
C GLY A 415 -12.29 -30.77 27.26
N ALA A 416 -12.47 -32.08 27.45
CA ALA A 416 -11.36 -33.05 27.51
C ALA A 416 -10.67 -33.33 26.16
N ARG A 417 -11.22 -32.82 25.06
CA ARG A 417 -10.59 -32.75 23.73
C ARG A 417 -10.74 -31.33 23.18
N PRO A 418 -9.83 -30.85 22.33
CA PRO A 418 -9.99 -29.57 21.67
C PRO A 418 -11.29 -29.51 20.86
N ARG A 419 -11.98 -28.38 20.99
CA ARG A 419 -13.12 -27.97 20.16
C ARG A 419 -12.63 -27.65 18.76
N ARG A 420 -13.32 -28.21 17.76
CA ARG A 420 -12.92 -28.12 16.35
C ARG A 420 -14.10 -27.85 15.44
N ALA A 421 -13.87 -27.06 14.39
CA ALA A 421 -14.86 -26.80 13.35
C ALA A 421 -14.26 -26.89 11.94
N GLY A 422 -15.09 -27.29 10.98
CA GLY A 422 -14.82 -27.10 9.55
C GLY A 422 -15.40 -25.78 9.04
N VAL A 423 -14.73 -25.15 8.07
CA VAL A 423 -15.24 -24.00 7.30
C VAL A 423 -15.23 -24.37 5.83
N ASN A 424 -16.38 -24.31 5.17
CA ASN A 424 -16.55 -24.68 3.77
C ASN A 424 -16.88 -23.44 2.91
N SER A 425 -16.20 -23.25 1.78
CA SER A 425 -16.64 -22.29 0.76
C SER A 425 -16.43 -22.79 -0.66
N LEU A 426 -17.45 -22.61 -1.49
CA LEU A 426 -17.61 -23.28 -2.78
C LEU A 426 -17.77 -22.22 -3.87
N GLY A 427 -16.81 -22.13 -4.77
CA GLY A 427 -16.80 -21.16 -5.87
C GLY A 427 -17.61 -21.63 -7.07
N VAL A 428 -18.49 -20.78 -7.60
CA VAL A 428 -19.16 -21.02 -8.89
C VAL A 428 -18.12 -21.23 -9.99
N GLY A 429 -18.27 -22.31 -10.76
CA GLY A 429 -17.20 -22.87 -11.59
C GLY A 429 -16.58 -24.14 -10.98
N GLY A 430 -16.85 -24.42 -9.71
CA GLY A 430 -16.56 -25.68 -9.01
C GLY A 430 -15.25 -25.72 -8.25
N THR A 431 -14.68 -24.58 -7.86
CA THR A 431 -13.48 -24.56 -7.00
C THR A 431 -13.91 -24.68 -5.55
N ASN A 432 -13.51 -25.75 -4.88
CA ASN A 432 -13.91 -26.02 -3.50
C ASN A 432 -12.75 -25.66 -2.56
N ALA A 433 -13.06 -25.10 -1.38
CA ALA A 433 -12.09 -24.82 -0.34
C ALA A 433 -12.64 -25.25 1.03
N HIS A 434 -11.85 -26.00 1.79
CA HIS A 434 -12.18 -26.43 3.15
C HIS A 434 -11.03 -26.15 4.12
N VAL A 435 -11.36 -25.71 5.34
CA VAL A 435 -10.39 -25.37 6.40
C VAL A 435 -10.83 -26.01 7.72
N ILE A 436 -9.91 -26.65 8.42
CA ILE A 436 -10.12 -27.22 9.75
C ILE A 436 -9.51 -26.28 10.80
N VAL A 437 -10.32 -25.87 11.76
CA VAL A 437 -10.01 -24.89 12.82
C VAL A 437 -10.16 -25.53 14.19
N GLU A 438 -9.23 -25.26 15.10
CA GLU A 438 -9.15 -25.73 16.49
C GLU A 438 -9.09 -24.53 17.45
N GLU A 439 -9.60 -24.69 18.67
CA GLU A 439 -9.50 -23.65 19.71
C GLU A 439 -8.05 -23.27 20.07
N ALA A 440 -7.82 -21.99 20.37
CA ALA A 440 -6.49 -21.51 20.74
C ALA A 440 -5.94 -22.18 22.03
N PRO A 441 -4.62 -22.45 22.11
CA PRO A 441 -4.00 -22.97 23.33
C PRO A 441 -4.10 -21.95 24.48
N LEU A 442 -4.18 -22.43 25.73
CA LEU A 442 -4.29 -21.56 26.88
C LEU A 442 -2.91 -21.00 27.28
N VAL A 443 -2.67 -19.73 26.94
CA VAL A 443 -1.48 -18.97 27.35
C VAL A 443 -1.88 -17.94 28.39
N ARG A 444 -1.03 -17.68 29.38
CA ARG A 444 -1.21 -16.62 30.39
C ARG A 444 0.07 -15.82 30.48
N SER A 445 -0.04 -14.49 30.55
CA SER A 445 1.12 -13.64 30.81
C SER A 445 1.64 -13.85 32.24
N ALA A 446 2.92 -13.55 32.47
CA ALA A 446 3.46 -13.56 33.83
C ALA A 446 2.80 -12.48 34.71
N PRO A 447 2.91 -12.53 36.05
CA PRO A 447 2.53 -11.42 36.91
C PRO A 447 3.26 -10.12 36.54
N ALA A 448 2.57 -8.98 36.66
CA ALA A 448 3.18 -7.67 36.41
C ALA A 448 4.21 -7.34 37.51
N ARG A 449 5.47 -7.10 37.14
CA ARG A 449 6.53 -6.66 38.05
C ARG A 449 6.21 -5.33 38.74
N ARG A 450 5.62 -4.40 37.99
CA ARG A 450 5.28 -3.05 38.45
C ARG A 450 3.79 -2.98 38.79
N PRO A 451 3.41 -2.37 39.93
CA PRO A 451 2.01 -2.12 40.25
C PRO A 451 1.42 -0.95 39.44
N LEU A 452 2.24 -0.17 38.74
CA LEU A 452 1.83 0.98 37.93
C LEU A 452 2.19 0.73 36.46
N GLN A 453 1.30 1.12 35.56
CA GLN A 453 1.38 0.88 34.13
C GLN A 453 1.20 2.21 33.37
N LEU A 454 2.07 2.44 32.37
CA LEU A 454 2.03 3.62 31.51
C LEU A 454 1.23 3.29 30.23
N LEU A 455 0.05 3.89 30.07
CA LEU A 455 -0.72 3.77 28.84
C LEU A 455 -0.32 4.87 27.85
N CYS A 456 -0.15 4.50 26.59
CA CYS A 456 0.21 5.39 25.49
C CYS A 456 -0.89 5.34 24.41
N LEU A 457 -1.41 6.50 24.01
CA LEU A 457 -2.42 6.63 22.96
C LEU A 457 -1.93 7.66 21.94
N SER A 458 -2.07 7.38 20.64
CA SER A 458 -1.69 8.32 19.59
C SER A 458 -2.74 8.38 18.48
N ALA A 459 -2.80 9.52 17.77
CA ALA A 459 -3.55 9.65 16.52
C ALA A 459 -2.98 10.75 15.61
N ARG A 460 -3.47 10.82 14.37
CA ARG A 460 -3.07 11.86 13.40
C ARG A 460 -3.71 13.22 13.66
N THR A 461 -4.78 13.28 14.45
CA THR A 461 -5.53 14.51 14.78
C THR A 461 -5.95 14.52 16.27
N PRO A 462 -6.33 15.67 16.83
CA PRO A 462 -6.84 15.75 18.20
C PRO A 462 -8.16 14.98 18.40
N SER A 463 -9.06 15.05 17.42
CA SER A 463 -10.38 14.40 17.44
C SER A 463 -10.28 12.88 17.38
N ALA A 464 -9.41 12.35 16.51
CA ALA A 464 -9.09 10.93 16.50
C ALA A 464 -8.44 10.47 17.82
N LEU A 465 -7.60 11.28 18.46
CA LEU A 465 -6.99 10.95 19.76
C LEU A 465 -8.05 10.87 20.89
N ASP A 466 -9.04 11.76 20.90
CA ASP A 466 -10.16 11.69 21.84
C ASP A 466 -11.10 10.52 21.56
N ALA A 467 -11.37 10.19 20.28
CA ALA A 467 -12.13 9.00 19.91
C ALA A 467 -11.41 7.69 20.29
N ALA A 468 -10.09 7.60 20.11
CA ALA A 468 -9.28 6.44 20.53
C ALA A 468 -9.29 6.26 22.05
N THR A 469 -9.25 7.38 22.79
CA THR A 469 -9.35 7.41 24.25
C THR A 469 -10.70 6.86 24.73
N GLU A 470 -11.80 7.27 24.10
CA GLU A 470 -13.14 6.80 24.46
C GLU A 470 -13.41 5.34 24.05
N ARG A 471 -12.85 4.90 22.92
CA ARG A 471 -12.85 3.48 22.51
C ARG A 471 -12.12 2.61 23.53
N LEU A 472 -10.90 2.98 23.93
CA LEU A 472 -10.14 2.25 24.97
C LEU A 472 -10.89 2.26 26.30
N ARG A 473 -11.44 3.41 26.72
CA ARG A 473 -12.22 3.53 27.95
C ARG A 473 -13.44 2.60 27.95
N SER A 474 -14.17 2.53 26.84
CA SER A 474 -15.34 1.65 26.72
C SER A 474 -14.94 0.18 26.80
N HIS A 475 -13.91 -0.22 26.06
CA HIS A 475 -13.38 -1.59 26.07
C HIS A 475 -12.85 -2.03 27.44
N LEU A 476 -12.13 -1.18 28.18
CA LEU A 476 -11.67 -1.50 29.55
C LEU A 476 -12.81 -1.59 30.57
N ALA A 477 -13.99 -1.04 30.28
CA ALA A 477 -15.18 -1.20 31.13
C ALA A 477 -15.97 -2.48 30.80
N GLU A 478 -15.93 -2.93 29.54
CA GLU A 478 -16.52 -4.19 29.07
C GLU A 478 -15.66 -5.41 29.46
N HIS A 479 -14.33 -5.23 29.56
CA HIS A 479 -13.35 -6.30 29.78
C HIS A 479 -12.47 -6.08 31.03
N PRO A 480 -13.06 -6.10 32.25
CA PRO A 480 -12.32 -5.92 33.51
C PRO A 480 -11.33 -7.06 33.83
N GLU A 481 -11.37 -8.18 33.10
CA GLU A 481 -10.44 -9.30 33.19
C GLU A 481 -9.07 -9.05 32.56
N LEU A 482 -8.93 -8.03 31.70
CA LEU A 482 -7.69 -7.74 31.00
C LEU A 482 -6.60 -7.21 31.94
N ALA A 483 -5.44 -7.85 31.90
CA ALA A 483 -4.27 -7.41 32.65
C ALA A 483 -3.74 -6.08 32.09
N LEU A 484 -3.82 -5.00 32.88
CA LEU A 484 -3.42 -3.65 32.46
C LEU A 484 -1.96 -3.56 31.94
N ALA A 485 -1.07 -4.47 32.37
CA ALA A 485 0.30 -4.55 31.88
C ALA A 485 0.39 -5.06 30.43
N ASP A 486 -0.51 -5.94 29.99
CA ASP A 486 -0.59 -6.45 28.61
C ASP A 486 -1.31 -5.43 27.70
N VAL A 487 -2.28 -4.69 28.24
CA VAL A 487 -2.86 -3.50 27.59
C VAL A 487 -1.77 -2.44 27.36
N ALA A 488 -0.98 -2.12 28.39
CA ALA A 488 0.13 -1.16 28.29
C ALA A 488 1.18 -1.62 27.27
N TRP A 489 1.55 -2.90 27.29
CA TRP A 489 2.45 -3.51 26.30
C TRP A 489 1.93 -3.35 24.87
N THR A 490 0.68 -3.76 24.60
CA THR A 490 0.08 -3.67 23.25
C THR A 490 0.00 -2.23 22.75
N LEU A 491 -0.33 -1.28 23.63
CA LEU A 491 -0.33 0.16 23.30
C LEU A 491 1.07 0.73 23.04
N GLN A 492 2.13 0.11 23.57
CA GLN A 492 3.52 0.55 23.44
C GLN A 492 4.21 -0.04 22.21
N VAL A 493 4.08 -1.36 21.97
CA VAL A 493 4.77 -2.07 20.85
C VAL A 493 3.88 -2.42 19.66
N GLY A 494 2.56 -2.31 19.80
CA GLY A 494 1.56 -2.75 18.82
C GLY A 494 0.71 -1.63 18.23
N ARG A 495 1.04 -0.36 18.46
CA ARG A 495 0.34 0.82 17.92
C ARG A 495 1.36 1.84 17.40
N GLU A 496 0.99 2.55 16.33
CA GLU A 496 1.88 3.53 15.72
C GLU A 496 2.10 4.79 16.58
N GLY A 497 3.24 5.43 16.39
CA GLY A 497 3.65 6.62 17.12
C GLY A 497 3.23 7.93 16.45
N PHE A 498 1.94 8.16 16.21
CA PHE A 498 1.45 9.36 15.51
C PHE A 498 1.72 10.69 16.26
N ALA A 499 1.45 11.80 15.58
CA ALA A 499 1.80 13.16 15.99
C ALA A 499 1.07 13.66 17.26
N HIS A 500 -0.23 13.39 17.39
CA HIS A 500 -0.98 13.72 18.61
C HIS A 500 -0.87 12.56 19.58
N ARG A 501 -0.36 12.81 20.79
CA ARG A 501 -0.02 11.78 21.78
C ARG A 501 -0.67 12.10 23.13
N ARG A 502 -1.12 11.05 23.83
CA ARG A 502 -1.68 11.10 25.19
C ARG A 502 -1.09 9.99 26.02
N SER A 503 -0.70 10.30 27.25
CA SER A 503 -0.09 9.33 28.17
C SER A 503 -0.57 9.54 29.59
N LEU A 504 -0.76 8.43 30.32
CA LEU A 504 -1.22 8.42 31.71
C LEU A 504 -0.66 7.20 32.43
N VAL A 505 -0.50 7.32 33.76
CA VAL A 505 -0.07 6.21 34.63
C VAL A 505 -1.24 5.78 35.51
N ALA A 506 -1.52 4.48 35.54
CA ALA A 506 -2.59 3.88 36.33
C ALA A 506 -2.16 2.54 36.95
N ARG A 507 -2.75 2.20 38.11
CA ARG A 507 -2.52 0.97 38.88
C ARG A 507 -3.38 -0.20 38.41
N ASP A 508 -4.62 0.09 38.05
CA ASP A 508 -5.65 -0.86 37.68
C ASP A 508 -6.61 -0.26 36.63
N ALA A 509 -7.45 -1.11 36.04
CA ALA A 509 -8.43 -0.69 35.03
C ALA A 509 -9.42 0.36 35.58
N GLY A 510 -9.80 0.29 36.86
CA GLY A 510 -10.70 1.25 37.49
C GLY A 510 -10.09 2.66 37.60
N GLU A 511 -8.80 2.76 37.89
CA GLU A 511 -8.07 4.04 37.85
C GLU A 511 -7.87 4.53 36.41
N ALA A 512 -7.51 3.65 35.47
CA ALA A 512 -7.39 4.00 34.06
C ALA A 512 -8.71 4.57 33.50
N LEU A 513 -9.85 3.94 33.82
CA LEU A 513 -11.18 4.39 33.41
C LEU A 513 -11.52 5.81 33.89
N ARG A 514 -11.18 6.16 35.14
CA ARG A 514 -11.37 7.52 35.67
C ARG A 514 -10.48 8.53 34.96
N LEU A 515 -9.19 8.22 34.81
CA LEU A 515 -8.21 9.12 34.17
C LEU A 515 -8.52 9.37 32.69
N LEU A 516 -8.97 8.34 31.95
CA LEU A 516 -9.40 8.46 30.55
C LEU A 516 -10.65 9.35 30.39
N ALA A 517 -11.54 9.35 31.38
CA ALA A 517 -12.75 10.19 31.40
C ALA A 517 -12.47 11.64 31.82
N GLU A 518 -11.86 11.82 33.00
CA GLU A 518 -11.65 13.13 33.65
C GLU A 518 -10.50 13.94 33.04
N LYS A 519 -9.48 13.24 32.50
CA LYS A 519 -8.28 13.82 31.86
C LYS A 519 -7.56 14.93 32.69
N PRO A 520 -7.36 14.78 34.02
CA PRO A 520 -6.70 15.79 34.85
C PRO A 520 -5.25 16.00 34.39
N ARG A 521 -4.83 17.26 34.26
CA ARG A 521 -3.57 17.68 33.59
C ARG A 521 -2.30 17.21 34.31
N GLU A 522 -2.44 16.91 35.60
CA GLU A 522 -1.39 16.49 36.51
C GLU A 522 -1.01 15.01 36.27
N ARG A 523 -2.01 14.18 35.93
CA ARG A 523 -1.91 12.73 35.74
C ARG A 523 -2.01 12.27 34.28
N VAL A 524 -2.61 13.07 33.41
CA VAL A 524 -2.81 12.78 31.98
C VAL A 524 -2.13 13.85 31.14
N SER A 525 -1.02 13.47 30.50
CA SER A 525 -0.35 14.32 29.52
C SER A 525 -1.07 14.23 28.17
N SER A 526 -1.12 15.33 27.43
CA SER A 526 -1.52 15.33 26.02
C SER A 526 -0.72 16.38 25.27
N SER A 527 -0.17 15.99 24.11
CA SER A 527 0.80 16.76 23.37
C SER A 527 0.64 16.55 21.85
N GLN A 528 1.29 17.43 21.09
CA GLN A 528 1.53 17.25 19.68
C GLN A 528 3.04 17.32 19.46
N THR A 529 3.59 16.35 18.74
CA THR A 529 4.96 16.37 18.21
C THR A 529 4.91 16.40 16.69
N ASP A 530 5.90 17.05 16.09
CA ASP A 530 6.19 16.97 14.66
C ASP A 530 7.01 15.69 14.34
N THR A 531 7.35 15.52 13.06
CA THR A 531 8.10 14.35 12.52
C THR A 531 9.63 14.48 12.59
N SER A 532 10.18 15.58 13.11
CA SER A 532 11.63 15.72 13.27
C SER A 532 12.15 14.86 14.42
N GLU A 533 13.34 14.28 14.21
CA GLU A 533 14.04 13.53 15.25
C GLU A 533 14.39 14.43 16.44
N LYS A 534 14.16 13.93 17.65
CA LYS A 534 14.37 14.69 18.89
C LYS A 534 15.68 14.25 19.55
N THR A 535 16.59 15.21 19.74
CA THR A 535 17.81 14.99 20.54
C THR A 535 17.50 15.12 22.03
N LEU A 536 18.31 14.53 22.90
CA LEU A 536 18.10 14.57 24.36
C LEU A 536 19.35 15.10 25.07
N ALA A 537 19.14 15.99 26.03
CA ALA A 537 20.19 16.52 26.89
C ALA A 537 19.88 16.24 28.36
N PHE A 538 20.86 15.70 29.09
CA PHE A 538 20.76 15.54 30.54
C PHE A 538 21.34 16.75 31.26
N LEU A 539 20.57 17.29 32.20
CA LEU A 539 20.98 18.36 33.12
C LEU A 539 21.30 17.72 34.48
N LEU A 540 22.56 17.80 34.92
CA LEU A 540 23.05 17.15 36.15
C LEU A 540 23.19 18.22 37.26
N PRO A 541 22.39 18.19 38.34
CA PRO A 541 22.36 19.26 39.34
C PRO A 541 23.66 19.46 40.15
N GLY A 542 23.65 20.52 40.97
CA GLY A 542 24.71 20.86 41.92
C GLY A 542 24.34 20.50 43.36
N GLY A 543 25.32 20.54 44.25
CA GLY A 543 25.09 20.41 45.70
C GLY A 543 24.08 21.46 46.19
N GLY A 544 23.10 21.01 46.97
CA GLY A 544 21.90 21.76 47.34
C GLY A 544 20.59 21.11 46.88
N ALA A 545 20.64 20.22 45.89
CA ALA A 545 19.45 19.52 45.37
C ALA A 545 19.06 18.23 46.15
N GLN A 546 19.96 17.71 46.99
CA GLN A 546 19.77 16.45 47.72
C GLN A 546 18.64 16.50 48.77
N TYR A 547 17.96 15.37 48.98
CA TYR A 547 17.03 15.18 50.09
C TYR A 547 17.03 13.73 50.61
N VAL A 548 16.62 13.55 51.86
CA VAL A 548 16.50 12.23 52.52
C VAL A 548 15.49 11.37 51.75
N GLY A 549 15.90 10.15 51.36
CA GLY A 549 15.06 9.24 50.58
C GLY A 549 14.99 9.50 49.08
N MET A 550 15.82 10.37 48.50
CA MET A 550 15.80 10.65 47.06
C MET A 550 16.05 9.39 46.20
N GLY A 551 15.17 9.15 45.22
CA GLY A 551 15.24 7.99 44.32
C GLY A 551 14.88 6.64 44.96
N ARG A 552 14.38 6.63 46.20
CA ARG A 552 14.14 5.39 46.94
C ARG A 552 13.09 4.48 46.28
N GLY A 553 11.99 5.03 45.76
CA GLY A 553 10.97 4.20 45.10
C GLY A 553 11.51 3.53 43.83
N LEU A 554 12.45 4.16 43.13
CA LEU A 554 13.18 3.55 42.01
C LEU A 554 14.16 2.47 42.49
N TYR A 555 14.79 2.61 43.67
CA TYR A 555 15.59 1.52 44.26
C TYR A 555 14.72 0.30 44.60
N GLU A 556 13.49 0.52 45.06
CA GLU A 556 12.54 -0.54 45.44
C GLU A 556 11.90 -1.23 44.22
N SER A 557 11.67 -0.52 43.10
CA SER A 557 11.04 -1.06 41.88
C SER A 557 12.00 -1.44 40.73
N GLU A 558 12.96 -0.58 40.41
CA GLU A 558 13.76 -0.65 39.18
C GLU A 558 15.12 -1.33 39.37
N PRO A 559 15.41 -2.43 38.65
CA PRO A 559 16.63 -3.21 38.85
C PRO A 559 17.88 -2.48 38.38
N VAL A 560 17.79 -1.74 37.27
CA VAL A 560 18.92 -0.99 36.69
C VAL A 560 19.34 0.14 37.63
N TYR A 561 18.37 0.91 38.14
CA TYR A 561 18.64 1.97 39.12
C TYR A 561 19.26 1.39 40.40
N ARG A 562 18.69 0.30 40.94
CA ARG A 562 19.25 -0.43 42.09
C ARG A 562 20.70 -0.87 41.87
N GLN A 563 20.97 -1.54 40.75
CA GLN A 563 22.29 -2.06 40.38
C GLN A 563 23.34 -0.93 40.31
N HIS A 564 23.00 0.19 39.68
CA HIS A 564 23.92 1.32 39.57
C HIS A 564 24.11 2.05 40.90
N LEU A 565 23.06 2.19 41.73
CA LEU A 565 23.21 2.81 43.05
C LEU A 565 24.06 1.93 43.97
N ASP A 566 23.86 0.62 43.95
CA ASP A 566 24.69 -0.34 44.70
C ASP A 566 26.14 -0.34 44.23
N ALA A 567 26.40 -0.28 42.93
CA ALA A 567 27.75 -0.15 42.38
C ALA A 567 28.43 1.17 42.79
N CYS A 568 27.71 2.30 42.74
CA CYS A 568 28.18 3.59 43.23
C CYS A 568 28.54 3.54 44.73
N LEU A 569 27.64 3.01 45.57
CA LEU A 569 27.85 2.96 47.01
C LEU A 569 28.94 1.96 47.44
N ALA A 570 29.20 0.91 46.65
CA ALA A 570 30.28 -0.06 46.89
C ALA A 570 31.71 0.51 46.67
N LEU A 571 31.83 1.69 46.06
CA LEU A 571 33.12 2.38 45.83
C LEU A 571 33.54 3.28 47.01
N LEU A 572 32.70 3.42 48.03
CA LEU A 572 32.91 4.32 49.18
C LEU A 572 33.41 3.56 50.43
N PRO A 573 34.10 4.23 51.37
CA PRO A 573 34.47 3.64 52.66
C PRO A 573 33.23 3.14 53.43
N ALA A 574 33.34 1.98 54.09
CA ALA A 574 32.20 1.26 54.67
C ALA A 574 31.31 2.10 55.62
N GLU A 575 31.89 3.03 56.40
CA GLU A 575 31.10 3.93 57.27
C GLU A 575 30.23 4.89 56.45
N LEU A 576 30.79 5.51 55.40
CA LEU A 576 30.06 6.41 54.51
C LEU A 576 29.05 5.64 53.66
N GLN A 577 29.40 4.44 53.19
CA GLN A 577 28.48 3.52 52.51
C GLN A 577 27.26 3.21 53.40
N ALA A 578 27.47 2.79 54.65
CA ALA A 578 26.38 2.49 55.58
C ALA A 578 25.51 3.72 55.89
N LYS A 579 26.14 4.89 56.09
CA LYS A 579 25.47 6.18 56.31
C LYS A 579 24.59 6.60 55.13
N LEU A 580 25.08 6.45 53.90
CA LEU A 580 24.30 6.73 52.70
C LEU A 580 23.17 5.74 52.48
N ARG A 581 23.39 4.44 52.73
CA ARG A 581 22.31 3.43 52.69
C ARG A 581 21.19 3.74 53.69
N ARG A 582 21.51 4.27 54.89
CA ARG A 582 20.49 4.80 55.82
C ARG A 582 19.73 5.98 55.20
N LEU A 583 20.45 7.04 54.82
CA LEU A 583 19.87 8.32 54.40
C LEU A 583 19.07 8.24 53.07
N LEU A 584 19.39 7.28 52.20
CA LEU A 584 18.71 7.09 50.91
C LEU A 584 17.64 6.00 50.94
N LEU A 585 17.81 4.91 51.69
CA LEU A 585 16.99 3.70 51.53
C LEU A 585 16.11 3.34 52.74
N GLN A 586 16.26 4.03 53.88
CA GLN A 586 15.47 3.74 55.09
C GLN A 586 14.42 4.82 55.35
N SER A 587 13.42 4.50 56.19
CA SER A 587 12.45 5.48 56.70
C SER A 587 12.91 5.99 58.07
N PRO A 588 13.05 7.31 58.27
CA PRO A 588 13.24 7.89 59.60
C PRO A 588 11.97 7.77 60.45
N SER A 589 12.11 7.22 61.65
CA SER A 589 11.02 6.74 62.51
C SER A 589 10.26 7.87 63.21
N SER A 590 10.87 9.04 63.38
CA SER A 590 10.29 10.18 64.10
C SER A 590 10.52 11.53 63.40
N PRO A 591 9.80 12.61 63.78
CA PRO A 591 10.06 13.97 63.28
C PRO A 591 11.48 14.47 63.61
N GLU A 592 12.00 14.11 64.78
CA GLU A 592 13.32 14.49 65.27
C GLU A 592 14.41 13.77 64.46
N GLU A 593 14.19 12.48 64.17
CA GLU A 593 15.07 11.71 63.30
C GLU A 593 15.08 12.28 61.87
N ARG A 594 13.91 12.67 61.32
CA ARG A 594 13.83 13.40 60.02
C ARG A 594 14.67 14.68 60.02
N ALA A 595 14.58 15.48 61.09
CA ALA A 595 15.35 16.72 61.22
C ALA A 595 16.87 16.46 61.36
N ALA A 596 17.27 15.39 62.04
CA ALA A 596 18.66 14.98 62.16
C ALA A 596 19.23 14.46 60.82
N TRP A 597 18.51 13.59 60.12
CA TRP A 597 18.93 13.02 58.83
C TRP A 597 19.02 14.10 57.74
N ARG A 598 18.13 15.11 57.76
CA ARG A 598 18.22 16.28 56.88
C ARG A 598 19.55 17.03 57.09
N LYS A 599 19.90 17.35 58.34
CA LYS A 599 21.19 17.98 58.67
C LYS A 599 22.41 17.11 58.38
N GLU A 600 22.26 15.78 58.40
CA GLU A 600 23.34 14.86 58.03
C GLU A 600 23.55 14.80 56.51
N ILE A 601 22.49 14.74 55.70
CA ILE A 601 22.61 14.74 54.23
C ILE A 601 23.01 16.11 53.65
N GLU A 602 22.84 17.20 54.41
CA GLU A 602 23.37 18.53 54.10
C GLU A 602 24.90 18.63 54.25
N ARG A 603 25.58 17.70 54.93
CA ARG A 603 27.04 17.76 55.11
C ARG A 603 27.79 17.57 53.79
N PRO A 604 28.81 18.39 53.45
CA PRO A 604 29.51 18.29 52.16
C PRO A 604 30.11 16.90 51.87
N SER A 605 30.66 16.23 52.88
CA SER A 605 31.21 14.85 52.76
C SER A 605 30.16 13.76 52.51
N VAL A 606 28.87 14.07 52.73
CA VAL A 606 27.73 13.16 52.56
C VAL A 606 26.91 13.55 51.33
N GLN A 607 26.62 14.85 51.15
CA GLN A 607 25.73 15.38 50.12
C GLN A 607 26.23 15.08 48.70
N LEU A 608 27.52 15.31 48.42
CA LEU A 608 28.03 15.23 47.06
C LEU A 608 28.12 13.77 46.58
N PRO A 609 28.63 12.80 47.38
CA PRO A 609 28.58 11.39 47.01
C PRO A 609 27.15 10.83 46.91
N ALA A 610 26.23 11.27 47.77
CA ALA A 610 24.81 10.90 47.67
C ALA A 610 24.20 11.37 46.35
N LEU A 611 24.42 12.63 46.00
CA LEU A 611 23.89 13.27 44.80
C LEU A 611 24.46 12.60 43.54
N PHE A 612 25.79 12.50 43.43
CA PHE A 612 26.45 11.81 42.31
C PHE A 612 25.98 10.35 42.15
N ALA A 613 25.82 9.60 43.25
CA ALA A 613 25.32 8.22 43.18
C ALA A 613 23.90 8.16 42.60
N THR A 614 23.01 9.06 43.02
CA THR A 614 21.63 9.17 42.50
C THR A 614 21.62 9.59 41.03
N GLU A 615 22.37 10.63 40.65
CA GLU A 615 22.42 11.15 39.28
C GLU A 615 22.94 10.12 38.28
N VAL A 616 24.06 9.43 38.57
CA VAL A 616 24.58 8.36 37.70
C VAL A 616 23.56 7.22 37.55
N SER A 617 22.85 6.87 38.63
CA SER A 617 21.86 5.79 38.62
C SER A 617 20.61 6.16 37.84
N LEU A 618 20.14 7.41 37.92
CA LEU A 618 19.06 7.93 37.07
C LEU A 618 19.49 7.97 35.59
N ALA A 619 20.70 8.45 35.29
CA ALA A 619 21.21 8.51 33.93
C ALA A 619 21.25 7.13 33.28
N ARG A 620 21.82 6.14 33.99
CA ARG A 620 21.89 4.76 33.49
C ARG A 620 20.52 4.09 33.39
N PHE A 621 19.57 4.42 34.26
CA PHE A 621 18.18 3.99 34.11
C PHE A 621 17.57 4.55 32.80
N TRP A 622 17.66 5.85 32.54
CA TRP A 622 17.12 6.43 31.30
C TRP A 622 17.81 5.89 30.04
N MET A 623 19.14 5.80 30.03
CA MET A 623 19.92 5.20 28.93
C MET A 623 19.48 3.74 28.67
N SER A 624 19.19 2.96 29.72
CA SER A 624 18.71 1.58 29.56
C SER A 624 17.32 1.47 28.90
N LEU A 625 16.53 2.56 28.87
CA LEU A 625 15.27 2.66 28.14
C LEU A 625 15.46 3.25 26.73
N GLY A 626 16.67 3.21 26.17
CA GLY A 626 17.02 3.77 24.86
C GLY A 626 17.09 5.30 24.82
N LEU A 627 16.88 5.99 25.94
CA LEU A 627 16.89 7.45 26.03
C LEU A 627 18.32 7.97 26.25
N GLU A 628 19.16 7.73 25.25
CA GLU A 628 20.58 8.11 25.24
C GLU A 628 20.76 9.64 25.09
N PRO A 629 21.55 10.30 25.96
CA PRO A 629 21.82 11.72 25.84
C PRO A 629 22.84 12.02 24.74
N GLN A 630 22.51 12.97 23.87
CA GLN A 630 23.41 13.51 22.85
C GLN A 630 24.21 14.73 23.34
N ALA A 631 23.80 15.29 24.48
CA ALA A 631 24.53 16.33 25.19
C ALA A 631 24.37 16.19 26.72
N LEU A 632 25.38 16.59 27.48
CA LEU A 632 25.29 16.72 28.94
C LEU A 632 25.60 18.16 29.36
N LEU A 633 24.92 18.64 30.41
CA LEU A 633 25.27 19.88 31.09
C LEU A 633 25.14 19.68 32.59
N GLY A 634 26.27 19.66 33.28
CA GLY A 634 26.32 19.65 34.73
C GLY A 634 26.32 21.04 35.33
N HIS A 635 25.91 21.16 36.59
CA HIS A 635 26.08 22.39 37.37
C HIS A 635 27.03 22.14 38.53
N SER A 636 28.24 22.71 38.48
CA SER A 636 29.25 22.64 39.55
C SER A 636 29.70 21.24 39.96
N MET A 637 28.92 20.49 40.74
CA MET A 637 29.22 19.07 41.05
C MET A 637 28.80 18.19 39.87
N GLY A 638 27.62 18.45 39.30
CA GLY A 638 27.09 17.69 38.17
C GLY A 638 27.96 17.68 36.92
N GLU A 639 28.95 18.58 36.76
CA GLU A 639 29.92 18.46 35.64
C GLU A 639 30.92 17.33 35.89
N ASN A 640 31.23 17.00 37.15
CA ASN A 640 31.95 15.76 37.49
C ASN A 640 31.09 14.52 37.18
N THR A 641 29.75 14.61 37.34
CA THR A 641 28.81 13.57 36.88
C THR A 641 28.78 13.47 35.35
N ALA A 642 28.70 14.59 34.64
CA ALA A 642 28.73 14.64 33.18
C ALA A 642 30.02 14.02 32.62
N ALA A 643 31.17 14.36 33.22
CA ALA A 643 32.47 13.77 32.89
C ALA A 643 32.54 12.26 33.17
N CYS A 644 31.85 11.76 34.20
CA CYS A 644 31.74 10.32 34.45
C CYS A 644 30.85 9.60 33.42
N LEU A 645 29.74 10.23 33.01
CA LEU A 645 28.83 9.67 32.00
C LEU A 645 29.45 9.69 30.60
N ALA A 646 30.23 10.73 30.28
CA ALA A 646 31.02 10.86 29.05
C ALA A 646 32.33 10.05 29.04
N GLU A 647 32.61 9.23 30.05
CA GLU A 647 33.84 8.41 30.20
C GLU A 647 35.17 9.20 30.29
N VAL A 648 35.12 10.51 30.56
CA VAL A 648 36.32 11.32 30.89
C VAL A 648 36.92 10.88 32.21
N LEU A 649 36.06 10.59 33.19
CA LEU A 649 36.40 10.00 34.49
C LEU A 649 35.84 8.57 34.55
N SER A 650 36.57 7.62 35.16
CA SER A 650 35.98 6.33 35.52
C SER A 650 35.02 6.49 36.70
N LEU A 651 34.03 5.60 36.84
CA LEU A 651 33.06 5.66 37.94
C LEU A 651 33.72 5.64 39.33
N LYS A 652 34.79 4.85 39.48
CA LYS A 652 35.61 4.79 40.70
C LYS A 652 36.30 6.13 40.95
N ASP A 653 36.96 6.67 39.94
CA ASP A 653 37.78 7.87 40.08
C ASP A 653 36.92 9.11 40.32
N ALA A 654 35.76 9.20 39.65
CA ALA A 654 34.75 10.24 39.86
C ALA A 654 34.12 10.15 41.27
N MET A 655 33.69 8.97 41.72
CA MET A 655 33.13 8.81 43.07
C MET A 655 34.16 9.21 44.15
N GLY A 656 35.42 8.80 44.00
CA GLY A 656 36.50 9.22 44.90
C GLY A 656 36.81 10.72 44.83
N LEU A 657 36.76 11.34 43.64
CA LEU A 657 36.93 12.78 43.44
C LEU A 657 35.83 13.58 44.16
N VAL A 658 34.59 13.12 44.05
CA VAL A 658 33.41 13.76 44.67
C VAL A 658 33.41 13.58 46.19
N ALA A 659 33.79 12.41 46.69
CA ALA A 659 33.99 12.17 48.12
C ALA A 659 35.13 13.04 48.70
N LEU A 660 36.26 13.14 47.99
CA LEU A 660 37.37 14.01 48.37
C LEU A 660 36.94 15.48 48.37
N ARG A 661 36.24 15.95 47.33
CA ARG A 661 35.69 17.32 47.23
C ARG A 661 34.83 17.65 48.46
N GLY A 662 33.95 16.74 48.87
CA GLY A 662 33.14 16.88 50.08
C GLY A 662 33.95 16.92 51.37
N GLN A 663 34.96 16.06 51.52
CA GLN A 663 35.85 16.08 52.69
C GLN A 663 36.72 17.34 52.77
N LEU A 664 37.21 17.85 51.64
CA LEU A 664 38.00 19.08 51.58
C LEU A 664 37.16 20.32 51.91
N PHE A 665 35.91 20.38 51.45
CA PHE A 665 34.98 21.46 51.78
C PHE A 665 34.69 21.57 53.30
N GLU A 666 34.78 20.47 54.05
CA GLU A 666 34.63 20.49 55.52
C GLU A 666 35.89 20.98 56.27
N ARG A 667 37.01 21.22 55.57
CA ARG A 667 38.25 21.80 56.14
C ARG A 667 38.43 23.30 55.87
N VAL A 668 37.60 23.88 55.01
CA VAL A 668 37.64 25.30 54.62
C VAL A 668 36.88 26.15 55.66
N GLU A 669 37.26 27.42 55.81
CA GLU A 669 36.52 28.37 56.65
C GLU A 669 35.07 28.56 56.16
N LYS A 670 34.12 28.72 57.10
CA LYS A 670 32.68 28.82 56.82
C LYS A 670 32.27 30.13 56.14
N GLY A 671 32.44 30.19 54.82
CA GLY A 671 31.83 31.20 53.98
C GLY A 671 30.31 31.00 53.80
N GLY A 672 29.76 31.57 52.73
CA GLY A 672 28.39 31.36 52.26
C GLY A 672 28.22 31.73 50.79
N MET A 673 26.98 31.69 50.29
CA MET A 673 26.63 32.08 48.93
C MET A 673 25.30 32.84 48.88
N LEU A 674 25.23 33.85 48.01
CA LEU A 674 24.10 34.78 47.87
C LEU A 674 23.65 34.82 46.41
N SER A 675 22.44 34.37 46.12
CA SER A 675 21.84 34.53 44.79
C SER A 675 21.31 35.96 44.66
N VAL A 676 21.64 36.66 43.58
CA VAL A 676 21.32 38.08 43.35
C VAL A 676 20.70 38.25 41.96
N ASN A 677 19.60 39.00 41.88
CA ASN A 677 18.87 39.27 40.65
C ASN A 677 19.54 40.43 39.87
N LEU A 678 20.78 40.20 39.40
CA LEU A 678 21.56 41.10 38.54
C LEU A 678 22.29 40.35 37.43
N ALA A 679 22.48 41.03 36.30
CA ALA A 679 23.39 40.63 35.24
C ALA A 679 24.86 40.58 35.74
N PRO A 680 25.73 39.71 35.18
CA PRO A 680 27.05 39.42 35.75
C PRO A 680 27.97 40.64 35.88
N ASP A 681 27.97 41.57 34.92
CA ASP A 681 28.79 42.77 35.00
C ASP A 681 28.23 43.82 35.98
N ALA A 682 26.90 43.87 36.15
CA ALA A 682 26.26 44.69 37.16
C ALA A 682 26.55 44.18 38.58
N LEU A 683 26.57 42.85 38.78
CA LEU A 683 26.98 42.27 40.07
C LEU A 683 28.49 42.46 40.32
N ARG A 684 29.36 42.24 39.31
CA ARG A 684 30.81 42.46 39.43
C ARG A 684 31.16 43.87 39.92
N ALA A 685 30.43 44.89 39.45
CA ALA A 685 30.61 46.28 39.90
C ALA A 685 30.21 46.54 41.37
N LEU A 686 29.65 45.54 42.07
CA LEU A 686 29.26 45.59 43.48
C LEU A 686 30.02 44.59 44.37
N LEU A 687 30.85 43.72 43.81
CA LEU A 687 31.63 42.76 44.59
C LEU A 687 32.93 43.41 45.12
N PRO A 688 33.19 43.41 46.43
CA PRO A 688 34.51 43.70 46.98
C PRO A 688 35.46 42.51 46.74
N GLU A 689 36.77 42.70 46.89
CA GLU A 689 37.79 41.70 46.51
C GLU A 689 37.66 40.35 47.25
N GLU A 690 37.07 40.34 48.45
CA GLU A 690 36.81 39.13 49.23
C GLU A 690 35.65 38.26 48.68
N LEU A 691 34.82 38.80 47.76
CA LEU A 691 33.72 38.07 47.14
C LEU A 691 34.03 37.70 45.68
N SER A 692 33.78 36.44 45.34
CA SER A 692 33.86 35.95 43.96
C SER A 692 32.47 35.85 43.32
N LEU A 693 32.38 36.17 42.02
CA LEU A 693 31.25 35.77 41.19
C LEU A 693 31.32 34.24 40.97
N ALA A 694 30.55 33.49 41.74
CA ALA A 694 30.59 32.03 41.76
C ALA A 694 29.80 31.39 40.62
N VAL A 695 28.66 31.97 40.25
CA VAL A 695 27.74 31.39 39.25
C VAL A 695 27.02 32.48 38.45
N VAL A 696 26.80 32.23 37.16
CA VAL A 696 25.84 32.95 36.31
C VAL A 696 24.77 31.95 35.91
N ASN A 697 23.64 31.96 36.63
CA ASN A 697 22.56 30.97 36.50
C ASN A 697 21.56 31.31 35.38
N ALA A 698 21.32 32.59 35.13
CA ALA A 698 20.51 33.11 34.03
C ALA A 698 21.04 34.50 33.61
N PRO A 699 20.54 35.15 32.54
CA PRO A 699 21.04 36.45 32.08
C PRO A 699 21.06 37.54 33.14
N GLU A 700 20.08 37.53 34.05
CA GLU A 700 19.95 38.48 35.17
C GLU A 700 19.98 37.79 36.54
N LEU A 701 20.45 36.54 36.64
CA LEU A 701 20.53 35.79 37.90
C LEU A 701 21.93 35.26 38.14
N CYS A 702 22.65 35.88 39.08
CA CYS A 702 24.02 35.56 39.43
C CYS A 702 24.16 35.15 40.90
N VAL A 703 25.31 34.60 41.29
CA VAL A 703 25.61 34.20 42.67
C VAL A 703 26.95 34.75 43.12
N ALA A 704 26.95 35.49 44.22
CA ALA A 704 28.14 35.92 44.94
C ALA A 704 28.56 34.86 45.98
N SER A 705 29.85 34.73 46.25
CA SER A 705 30.39 33.76 47.20
C SER A 705 31.64 34.25 47.90
N GLY A 706 31.72 34.06 49.22
CA GLY A 706 32.89 34.45 50.02
C GLY A 706 32.62 34.46 51.53
N PRO A 707 33.39 35.22 52.32
CA PRO A 707 33.21 35.35 53.76
C PRO A 707 31.86 35.96 54.14
N ARG A 708 31.27 35.50 55.25
CA ARG A 708 29.91 35.92 55.67
C ARG A 708 29.78 37.42 55.88
N ALA A 709 30.74 38.05 56.57
CA ALA A 709 30.72 39.49 56.83
C ALA A 709 30.68 40.33 55.54
N ALA A 710 31.38 39.89 54.48
CA ALA A 710 31.36 40.55 53.18
C ALA A 710 30.02 40.33 52.44
N LEU A 711 29.41 39.15 52.57
CA LEU A 711 28.07 38.88 52.04
C LEU A 711 26.99 39.70 52.77
N ASP A 712 27.04 39.79 54.11
CA ASP A 712 26.10 40.59 54.89
C ASP A 712 26.22 42.11 54.56
N ALA A 713 27.42 42.59 54.22
CA ALA A 713 27.64 43.95 53.72
C ALA A 713 27.10 44.16 52.28
N LEU A 714 27.29 43.19 51.39
CA LEU A 714 26.68 43.18 50.06
C LEU A 714 25.14 43.20 50.16
N GLU A 715 24.55 42.46 51.10
CA GLU A 715 23.10 42.47 51.33
C GLU A 715 22.55 43.81 51.82
N ALA A 716 23.32 44.58 52.59
CA ALA A 716 22.94 45.96 52.91
C ALA A 716 22.94 46.83 51.65
N THR A 717 24.00 46.72 50.84
CA THR A 717 24.15 47.45 49.56
C THR A 717 23.04 47.11 48.56
N LEU A 718 22.60 45.84 48.50
CA LEU A 718 21.52 45.40 47.62
C LEU A 718 20.14 45.84 48.12
N LYS A 719 19.89 45.82 49.44
CA LYS A 719 18.67 46.38 50.07
C LYS A 719 18.54 47.87 49.76
N GLU A 720 19.61 48.64 49.93
CA GLU A 720 19.65 50.09 49.62
C GLU A 720 19.37 50.40 48.14
N ARG A 721 19.76 49.49 47.23
CA ARG A 721 19.54 49.60 45.78
C ARG A 721 18.22 49.01 45.30
N GLY A 722 17.41 48.42 46.18
CA GLY A 722 16.15 47.76 45.82
C GLY A 722 16.32 46.51 44.93
N VAL A 723 17.43 45.80 45.07
CA VAL A 723 17.76 44.61 44.28
C VAL A 723 17.39 43.34 45.06
N ASP A 724 16.63 42.44 44.43
CA ASP A 724 16.25 41.16 45.02
C ASP A 724 17.45 40.20 45.16
N PHE A 725 17.48 39.47 46.28
CA PHE A 725 18.47 38.42 46.55
C PHE A 725 17.93 37.35 47.50
N THR A 726 18.67 36.24 47.63
CA THR A 726 18.33 35.13 48.54
C THR A 726 19.61 34.43 49.01
N LYS A 727 19.76 34.28 50.34
CA LYS A 727 20.85 33.47 50.93
C LYS A 727 20.68 32.00 50.52
N ILE A 728 21.68 31.44 49.84
CA ILE A 728 21.72 30.01 49.54
C ILE A 728 22.07 29.28 50.84
N HIS A 729 21.27 28.28 51.21
CA HIS A 729 21.33 27.62 52.52
C HIS A 729 22.47 26.58 52.60
N ILE A 730 23.71 27.03 52.39
CA ILE A 730 24.93 26.22 52.44
C ILE A 730 26.04 26.94 53.21
N ASP A 731 26.77 26.19 54.03
CA ASP A 731 27.83 26.72 54.90
C ASP A 731 29.21 26.88 54.22
N ILE A 732 29.24 26.86 52.88
CA ILE A 732 30.45 26.88 52.04
C ILE A 732 30.38 28.05 51.05
N ALA A 733 31.50 28.72 50.83
CA ALA A 733 31.69 29.63 49.72
C ALA A 733 32.30 28.91 48.49
N ALA A 734 31.49 28.15 47.76
CA ALA A 734 31.96 27.43 46.57
C ALA A 734 32.31 28.40 45.41
N HIS A 735 33.29 28.04 44.58
CA HIS A 735 33.79 28.88 43.48
C HIS A 735 34.32 30.25 43.92
N SER A 736 35.01 30.29 45.07
CA SER A 736 35.59 31.50 45.66
C SER A 736 37.04 31.32 46.11
N ALA A 737 37.70 32.42 46.48
CA ALA A 737 39.07 32.43 47.01
C ALA A 737 39.26 31.54 48.25
N LEU A 738 38.21 31.34 49.06
CA LEU A 738 38.24 30.47 50.24
C LEU A 738 38.59 29.01 49.90
N LEU A 739 38.43 28.56 48.65
CA LEU A 739 38.81 27.21 48.22
C LEU A 739 40.31 27.06 47.89
N GLU A 740 41.09 28.14 47.82
CA GLU A 740 42.51 28.09 47.42
C GLU A 740 43.39 27.16 48.29
N PRO A 741 43.22 27.08 49.62
CA PRO A 741 43.99 26.16 50.46
C PRO A 741 43.81 24.66 50.13
N ILE A 742 42.68 24.25 49.55
CA ILE A 742 42.39 22.83 49.23
C ILE A 742 42.70 22.44 47.78
N LEU A 743 42.97 23.40 46.90
CA LEU A 743 43.32 23.11 45.50
C LEU A 743 44.56 22.21 45.33
N PRO A 744 45.61 22.27 46.18
CA PRO A 744 46.75 21.35 46.08
C PRO A 744 46.37 19.88 46.26
N GLU A 745 45.53 19.54 47.24
CA GLU A 745 45.06 18.16 47.47
C GLU A 745 44.16 17.68 46.31
N PHE A 746 43.23 18.53 45.86
CA PHE A 746 42.34 18.22 44.74
C PHE A 746 43.13 17.99 43.43
N ARG A 747 44.12 18.84 43.15
CA ARG A 747 45.05 18.71 42.02
C ARG A 747 45.88 17.43 42.10
N ALA A 748 46.34 17.05 43.28
CA ALA A 748 47.12 15.82 43.47
C ALA A 748 46.29 14.57 43.13
N TYR A 749 45.02 14.52 43.56
CA TYR A 749 44.12 13.44 43.19
C TYR A 749 43.86 13.40 41.67
N LEU A 750 43.53 14.55 41.05
CA LEU A 750 43.30 14.64 39.59
C LEU A 750 44.50 14.21 38.74
N ARG A 751 45.73 14.40 39.24
CA ARG A 751 46.97 13.92 38.59
C ARG A 751 47.29 12.45 38.85
N SER A 752 46.61 11.80 39.79
CA SER A 752 46.79 10.37 40.13
C SER A 752 45.86 9.43 39.34
N ILE A 753 44.80 9.98 38.74
CA ILE A 753 43.80 9.25 37.95
C ILE A 753 44.01 9.45 36.45
N ARG A 754 43.38 8.60 35.62
CA ARG A 754 43.41 8.75 34.17
C ARG A 754 42.20 9.53 33.69
N LEU A 755 42.44 10.72 33.14
CA LEU A 755 41.45 11.46 32.34
C LEU A 755 41.46 10.96 30.89
N SER A 756 40.31 10.98 30.21
CA SER A 756 40.14 10.57 28.80
C SER A 756 39.32 11.60 28.01
N PRO A 757 39.41 11.64 26.66
CA PRO A 757 38.50 12.44 25.84
C PRO A 757 37.02 12.01 26.01
N PRO A 758 36.05 12.93 25.92
CA PRO A 758 34.64 12.63 26.13
C PRO A 758 34.05 11.80 24.97
N ARG A 759 33.28 10.75 25.30
CA ARG A 759 32.45 10.02 24.33
C ARG A 759 31.08 10.64 24.09
N ILE A 760 30.54 11.33 25.10
CA ILE A 760 29.28 12.07 25.02
C ILE A 760 29.64 13.56 25.12
N PRO A 761 29.26 14.42 24.15
CA PRO A 761 29.54 15.85 24.21
C PRO A 761 28.95 16.49 25.46
N PHE A 762 29.71 17.36 26.13
CA PHE A 762 29.19 18.14 27.25
C PHE A 762 29.70 19.58 27.25
N VAL A 763 28.94 20.44 27.94
CA VAL A 763 29.14 21.89 27.92
C VAL A 763 29.85 22.33 29.20
N SER A 764 30.99 23.00 29.05
CA SER A 764 31.94 23.30 30.12
C SER A 764 31.52 24.54 30.91
N ASN A 765 31.35 24.39 32.22
CA ASN A 765 30.95 25.47 33.13
C ASN A 765 31.98 26.61 33.13
N ARG A 766 33.24 26.35 32.77
CA ARG A 766 34.30 27.38 32.70
C ARG A 766 34.27 28.23 31.44
N THR A 767 33.77 27.71 30.32
CA THR A 767 33.78 28.39 29.01
C THR A 767 32.40 28.81 28.53
N GLY A 768 31.32 28.21 29.05
CA GLY A 768 29.97 28.46 28.57
C GLY A 768 29.62 27.73 27.27
N THR A 769 30.53 26.89 26.74
CA THR A 769 30.38 26.18 25.46
C THR A 769 31.00 24.78 25.55
N TRP A 770 30.92 23.99 24.47
CA TRP A 770 31.41 22.61 24.41
C TRP A 770 32.84 22.45 24.94
N ILE A 771 33.07 21.44 25.78
CA ILE A 771 34.41 21.10 26.24
C ILE A 771 35.23 20.46 25.10
N THR A 772 36.51 20.78 25.03
CA THR A 772 37.45 20.13 24.10
C THR A 772 38.18 18.96 24.78
N ASP A 773 38.64 17.98 23.99
CA ASP A 773 39.45 16.85 24.47
C ASP A 773 40.63 17.29 25.35
N ALA A 774 41.30 18.38 24.97
CA ALA A 774 42.44 18.94 25.69
C ALA A 774 42.06 19.54 27.06
N GLN A 775 40.85 20.11 27.19
CA GLN A 775 40.32 20.60 28.46
C GLN A 775 39.84 19.44 29.34
N ALA A 776 39.10 18.49 28.76
CA ALA A 776 38.60 17.32 29.48
C ALA A 776 39.75 16.47 30.06
N THR A 777 40.87 16.37 29.35
CA THR A 777 42.06 15.59 29.75
C THR A 777 43.09 16.35 30.59
N ASP A 778 42.89 17.64 30.87
CA ASP A 778 43.79 18.44 31.71
C ASP A 778 43.34 18.43 33.19
N PRO A 779 44.17 17.94 34.14
CA PRO A 779 43.91 18.07 35.56
C PRO A 779 43.72 19.52 36.03
N GLU A 780 44.37 20.50 35.41
CA GLU A 780 44.26 21.90 35.82
C GLU A 780 42.91 22.50 35.43
N TYR A 781 42.32 22.14 34.28
CA TYR A 781 40.91 22.48 33.96
C TYR A 781 39.98 22.16 35.12
N TRP A 782 40.06 20.93 35.66
CA TRP A 782 39.21 20.48 36.76
C TRP A 782 39.47 21.21 38.10
N VAL A 783 40.71 21.62 38.37
CA VAL A 783 41.05 22.48 39.52
C VAL A 783 40.48 23.88 39.33
N GLN A 784 40.59 24.46 38.14
CA GLN A 784 40.05 25.78 37.83
C GLN A 784 38.51 25.78 37.80
N HIS A 785 37.89 24.67 37.39
CA HIS A 785 36.45 24.42 37.51
C HIS A 785 35.96 24.38 38.97
N LEU A 786 36.77 23.94 39.94
CA LEU A 786 36.42 24.00 41.35
C LEU A 786 36.49 25.42 41.96
N ARG A 787 37.34 26.29 41.40
CA ARG A 787 37.71 27.60 41.97
C ARG A 787 36.97 28.80 41.37
N ASN A 788 36.52 28.71 40.12
CA ASN A 788 36.09 29.89 39.34
C ASN A 788 34.62 29.83 38.91
N THR A 789 34.09 30.95 38.42
CA THR A 789 32.70 31.13 37.96
C THR A 789 32.19 29.99 37.08
N VAL A 790 31.02 29.47 37.44
CA VAL A 790 30.17 28.58 36.64
C VAL A 790 29.27 29.39 35.70
N GLN A 791 29.50 29.28 34.39
CA GLN A 791 28.79 29.98 33.31
C GLN A 791 27.54 29.21 32.84
N PHE A 792 26.69 28.76 33.77
CA PHE A 792 25.53 27.90 33.45
C PHE A 792 24.59 28.54 32.43
N SER A 793 24.39 29.86 32.51
CA SER A 793 23.58 30.64 31.56
C SER A 793 24.04 30.47 30.10
N SER A 794 25.34 30.68 29.85
CA SER A 794 25.95 30.47 28.52
C SER A 794 25.91 28.99 28.11
N CYS A 795 26.03 28.08 29.06
CA CYS A 795 25.92 26.65 28.76
C CYS A 795 24.51 26.27 28.27
N VAL A 796 23.46 26.81 28.91
CA VAL A 796 22.07 26.65 28.44
C VAL A 796 21.89 27.29 27.06
N GLN A 797 22.45 28.48 26.83
CA GLN A 797 22.42 29.14 25.51
C GLN A 797 23.00 28.24 24.41
N THR A 798 24.19 27.66 24.63
CA THR A 798 24.82 26.68 23.71
C THR A 798 23.93 25.46 23.44
N LEU A 799 23.12 25.00 24.40
CA LEU A 799 22.23 23.86 24.19
C LEU A 799 20.91 24.21 23.49
N ILE A 800 20.34 25.40 23.69
CA ILE A 800 19.03 25.77 23.11
C ILE A 800 19.09 26.25 21.65
N GLU A 801 20.30 26.42 21.09
CA GLU A 801 20.52 26.54 19.65
C GLU A 801 19.86 25.38 18.88
N ASP A 802 19.97 24.16 19.43
CA ASP A 802 19.22 23.00 18.95
C ASP A 802 17.75 23.08 19.41
N ARG A 803 16.88 23.36 18.43
CA ARG A 803 15.43 23.45 18.63
C ARG A 803 14.72 22.08 18.70
N SER A 804 15.38 21.00 18.27
CA SER A 804 14.86 19.63 18.41
C SER A 804 15.04 19.07 19.83
N ARG A 805 15.97 19.64 20.59
CA ARG A 805 16.48 19.12 21.87
C ARG A 805 15.44 19.11 22.99
N LEU A 806 15.25 17.95 23.61
CA LEU A 806 14.57 17.78 24.88
C LEU A 806 15.58 17.87 26.02
N PHE A 807 15.15 18.38 27.17
CA PHE A 807 15.98 18.62 28.35
C PHE A 807 15.40 17.86 29.53
N LEU A 808 16.22 16.99 30.12
CA LEU A 808 15.84 16.17 31.27
C LEU A 808 16.80 16.44 32.43
N GLU A 809 16.29 16.96 33.55
CA GLU A 809 17.07 17.05 34.79
C GLU A 809 17.20 15.66 35.41
N VAL A 810 18.42 15.13 35.38
CA VAL A 810 18.77 13.76 35.79
C VAL A 810 19.39 13.82 37.18
N GLY A 811 18.54 14.17 38.14
CA GLY A 811 18.86 14.33 39.55
C GLY A 811 17.60 14.52 40.40
N PRO A 812 17.75 14.76 41.71
CA PRO A 812 16.66 15.15 42.59
C PRO A 812 16.20 16.60 42.32
N GLY A 813 14.90 16.86 42.48
CA GLY A 813 14.36 18.22 42.40
C GLY A 813 14.02 18.69 40.99
N ASN A 814 14.01 20.01 40.81
CA ASN A 814 13.59 20.70 39.58
C ASN A 814 14.37 22.02 39.34
N THR A 815 15.57 22.15 39.93
CA THR A 815 16.31 23.41 40.01
C THR A 815 16.89 23.80 38.65
N LEU A 816 17.61 22.89 37.98
CA LEU A 816 18.15 23.15 36.65
C LEU A 816 17.03 23.29 35.62
N SER A 817 15.94 22.52 35.75
CA SER A 817 14.74 22.68 34.94
C SER A 817 14.18 24.10 35.05
N SER A 818 14.11 24.63 36.27
CA SER A 818 13.61 25.99 36.51
C SER A 818 14.55 27.06 35.96
N LEU A 819 15.87 26.91 36.15
CA LEU A 819 16.88 27.81 35.58
C LEU A 819 16.87 27.78 34.04
N THR A 820 16.83 26.60 33.41
CA THR A 820 16.78 26.48 31.95
C THR A 820 15.54 27.18 31.36
N ARG A 821 14.39 27.14 32.04
CA ARG A 821 13.18 27.86 31.59
C ARG A 821 13.32 29.39 31.57
N LEU A 822 14.27 29.98 32.31
CA LEU A 822 14.56 31.42 32.27
C LEU A 822 15.27 31.88 30.98
N HIS A 823 15.62 30.97 30.07
CA HIS A 823 16.46 31.26 28.90
C HIS A 823 15.71 31.46 27.57
N GLY A 824 14.36 31.53 27.56
CA GLY A 824 13.66 31.91 26.34
C GLY A 824 12.16 31.66 26.29
N ASP A 825 11.66 31.63 25.06
CA ASP A 825 10.27 31.46 24.64
C ASP A 825 9.50 30.34 25.39
N PRO A 826 8.19 30.50 25.66
CA PRO A 826 7.33 29.44 26.21
C PRO A 826 7.45 28.04 25.58
N ALA A 827 7.85 27.94 24.32
CA ALA A 827 8.17 26.68 23.64
C ALA A 827 9.35 25.92 24.28
N LEU A 828 10.33 26.60 24.89
CA LEU A 828 11.40 25.96 25.66
C LEU A 828 10.83 25.25 26.90
N SER A 829 9.89 25.88 27.61
CA SER A 829 9.31 25.31 28.84
C SER A 829 8.60 23.97 28.63
N LYS A 830 8.08 23.71 27.42
CA LYS A 830 7.48 22.42 27.03
C LYS A 830 8.51 21.30 26.79
N ARG A 831 9.78 21.65 26.57
CA ARG A 831 10.89 20.71 26.31
C ARG A 831 11.68 20.33 27.56
N VAL A 832 11.38 20.93 28.72
CA VAL A 832 12.19 20.82 29.95
C VAL A 832 11.42 20.04 31.03
N MET A 833 11.97 18.91 31.46
CA MET A 833 11.37 17.95 32.40
C MET A 833 12.38 17.53 33.47
N ASN A 834 11.91 17.05 34.63
CA ASN A 834 12.73 16.51 35.72
C ASN A 834 12.50 15.00 35.89
N SER A 835 13.53 14.24 36.27
CA SER A 835 13.48 12.76 36.37
C SER A 835 12.79 12.25 37.63
N LEU A 836 13.05 12.94 38.75
CA LEU A 836 12.43 12.72 40.05
C LEU A 836 11.56 13.92 40.40
N ARG A 837 10.51 13.67 41.18
CA ARG A 837 9.68 14.72 41.79
C ARG A 837 10.50 15.64 42.69
N HIS A 838 10.00 16.85 42.89
CA HIS A 838 10.43 17.71 43.98
C HIS A 838 9.99 17.12 45.33
N HIS A 839 10.79 17.34 46.39
CA HIS A 839 10.59 16.62 47.65
C HIS A 839 9.25 16.91 48.36
N ASP A 840 8.66 18.08 48.10
CA ASP A 840 7.34 18.49 48.59
C ASP A 840 6.17 17.87 47.80
N GLU A 841 6.39 17.40 46.56
CA GLU A 841 5.33 16.81 45.75
C GLU A 841 4.90 15.45 46.34
N GLN A 842 3.61 15.37 46.69
CA GLN A 842 2.99 14.17 47.30
C GLN A 842 2.54 13.19 46.20
N VAL A 843 3.51 12.62 45.50
CA VAL A 843 3.32 11.63 44.42
C VAL A 843 4.34 10.51 44.59
N ASP A 844 4.00 9.31 44.14
CA ASP A 844 4.91 8.15 44.16
C ASP A 844 6.08 8.34 43.17
N ASP A 845 7.29 7.91 43.56
CA ASP A 845 8.50 8.10 42.73
C ASP A 845 8.37 7.37 41.36
N LEU A 846 7.80 6.16 41.33
CA LEU A 846 7.60 5.38 40.10
C LEU A 846 6.46 5.96 39.26
N GLU A 847 5.36 6.39 39.89
CA GLU A 847 4.28 7.11 39.21
C GLU A 847 4.81 8.36 38.49
N PHE A 848 5.64 9.15 39.17
CA PHE A 848 6.25 10.34 38.61
C PHE A 848 7.19 10.01 37.45
N THR A 849 8.15 9.08 37.63
CA THR A 849 9.13 8.73 36.60
C THR A 849 8.47 8.07 35.37
N LEU A 850 7.43 7.23 35.54
CA LEU A 850 6.63 6.72 34.41
C LEU A 850 5.84 7.86 33.73
N GLY A 851 5.34 8.83 34.49
CA GLY A 851 4.70 10.02 33.94
C GLY A 851 5.67 10.90 33.12
N VAL A 852 6.94 10.97 33.52
CA VAL A 852 8.02 11.64 32.78
C VAL A 852 8.38 10.87 31.51
N LEU A 853 8.48 9.54 31.56
CA LEU A 853 8.66 8.70 30.37
C LEU A 853 7.52 8.92 29.35
N GLY A 854 6.28 8.97 29.83
CA GLY A 854 5.10 9.30 29.02
C GLY A 854 5.12 10.71 28.43
N LYS A 855 5.70 11.69 29.13
CA LYS A 855 5.89 13.08 28.64
C LYS A 855 7.01 13.18 27.61
N LEU A 856 8.14 12.48 27.81
CA LEU A 856 9.25 12.41 26.86
C LEU A 856 8.79 11.78 25.53
N TRP A 857 8.10 10.64 25.59
CA TRP A 857 7.45 10.07 24.41
C TRP A 857 6.42 11.02 23.80
N GLY A 858 5.60 11.68 24.61
CA GLY A 858 4.65 12.71 24.14
C GLY A 858 5.31 13.87 23.38
N ALA A 859 6.55 14.23 23.73
CA ALA A 859 7.34 15.28 23.08
C ALA A 859 8.12 14.80 21.83
N GLY A 860 8.05 13.52 21.48
CA GLY A 860 8.66 12.95 20.28
C GLY A 860 9.87 12.02 20.53
N ALA A 861 10.26 11.77 21.77
CA ALA A 861 11.28 10.76 22.07
C ALA A 861 10.81 9.34 21.69
N LYS A 862 11.76 8.43 21.51
CA LYS A 862 11.54 7.02 21.13
C LYS A 862 12.12 6.08 22.21
N PRO A 863 11.41 5.81 23.32
CA PRO A 863 11.88 4.84 24.31
C PRO A 863 11.90 3.41 23.76
N ASP A 864 12.80 2.57 24.26
CA ASP A 864 12.71 1.13 24.10
C ASP A 864 11.71 0.55 25.12
N TRP A 865 10.50 0.27 24.64
CA TRP A 865 9.46 -0.37 25.43
C TRP A 865 9.80 -1.82 25.79
N THR A 866 10.61 -2.52 25.00
CA THR A 866 11.09 -3.87 25.31
C THR A 866 11.96 -3.82 26.56
N ALA A 867 12.90 -2.87 26.63
CA ALA A 867 13.73 -2.67 27.81
C ALA A 867 12.93 -2.24 29.05
N LEU A 868 11.81 -1.52 28.88
CA LEU A 868 10.92 -1.18 30.00
C LEU A 868 10.36 -2.44 30.68
N HIS A 869 9.80 -3.39 29.92
CA HIS A 869 9.25 -4.65 30.48
C HIS A 869 10.34 -5.70 30.76
N GLY A 870 11.49 -5.61 30.08
CA GLY A 870 12.62 -6.53 30.23
C GLY A 870 12.25 -7.96 29.86
N GLU A 871 12.71 -8.92 30.66
CA GLU A 871 12.44 -10.36 30.47
C GLU A 871 10.99 -10.78 30.84
N GLN A 872 10.10 -9.83 31.17
CA GLN A 872 8.70 -10.16 31.43
C GLN A 872 7.99 -10.57 30.13
N GLN A 873 7.69 -11.87 29.96
CA GLN A 873 6.77 -12.33 28.92
C GLN A 873 5.39 -11.65 29.12
N ARG A 874 5.12 -10.64 28.28
CA ARG A 874 3.82 -10.00 28.06
C ARG A 874 3.08 -10.73 26.96
N LEU A 875 1.77 -10.54 26.92
CA LEU A 875 0.95 -10.93 25.77
C LEU A 875 0.44 -9.67 25.08
N ARG A 876 0.30 -9.74 23.75
CA ARG A 876 -0.58 -8.85 23.01
C ARG A 876 -2.03 -9.24 23.32
N VAL A 877 -2.90 -8.26 23.37
CA VAL A 877 -4.35 -8.44 23.53
C VAL A 877 -5.08 -7.66 22.46
N SER A 878 -6.22 -8.15 21.98
CA SER A 878 -7.08 -7.37 21.09
C SER A 878 -7.48 -6.06 21.80
N LEU A 879 -7.21 -4.93 21.16
CA LEU A 879 -7.58 -3.59 21.61
C LEU A 879 -8.23 -2.84 20.45
N PRO A 880 -9.20 -1.93 20.71
CA PRO A 880 -9.85 -1.14 19.66
C PRO A 880 -8.84 -0.47 18.69
N GLY A 881 -9.09 -0.65 17.40
CA GLY A 881 -8.30 -0.06 16.32
C GLY A 881 -8.54 1.43 16.09
N TYR A 882 -7.81 1.99 15.13
CA TYR A 882 -7.78 3.41 14.81
C TYR A 882 -9.18 4.01 14.49
N PRO A 883 -9.52 5.20 15.04
CA PRO A 883 -10.76 5.90 14.71
C PRO A 883 -10.58 6.78 13.46
N PHE A 884 -10.72 6.15 12.29
CA PHE A 884 -10.67 6.82 10.98
C PHE A 884 -11.69 7.96 10.86
N GLU A 885 -11.26 9.12 10.38
CA GLU A 885 -12.09 10.32 10.23
C GLU A 885 -12.77 10.35 8.85
N ARG A 886 -13.57 9.31 8.61
CA ARG A 886 -14.12 8.91 7.30
C ARG A 886 -15.00 9.99 6.66
N SER A 887 -14.58 10.49 5.49
CA SER A 887 -15.32 11.45 4.66
C SER A 887 -15.87 10.79 3.39
N ARG A 888 -16.97 11.29 2.80
CA ARG A 888 -17.55 10.77 1.55
C ARG A 888 -16.62 11.06 0.36
N PHE A 889 -16.26 10.01 -0.37
CA PHE A 889 -15.49 10.08 -1.61
C PHE A 889 -16.21 9.29 -2.69
N TRP A 890 -16.85 10.00 -3.63
CA TRP A 890 -17.74 9.39 -4.60
C TRP A 890 -17.88 10.21 -5.89
N ILE A 891 -17.48 9.65 -7.03
CA ILE A 891 -17.98 10.02 -8.36
C ILE A 891 -19.42 9.48 -8.50
N GLU A 892 -20.39 10.35 -8.75
CA GLU A 892 -21.76 9.92 -9.08
C GLU A 892 -21.85 9.27 -10.48
N PRO A 893 -22.78 8.33 -10.71
CA PRO A 893 -23.08 7.83 -12.04
C PRO A 893 -23.40 8.98 -12.99
N GLY A 894 -22.64 9.08 -14.08
CA GLY A 894 -22.77 10.12 -15.07
C GLY A 894 -24.17 10.12 -15.65
N GLN A 895 -24.83 11.27 -15.61
CA GLN A 895 -26.09 11.45 -16.30
C GLN A 895 -25.83 11.33 -17.79
N ARG A 896 -26.16 10.16 -18.35
CA ARG A 896 -26.31 9.97 -19.79
C ARG A 896 -27.46 10.89 -20.21
N ALA A 897 -27.11 12.10 -20.61
CA ALA A 897 -28.06 13.11 -21.00
C ALA A 897 -29.00 12.54 -22.06
N ALA A 898 -30.28 12.91 -21.98
CA ALA A 898 -31.21 12.74 -23.09
C ALA A 898 -30.90 13.75 -24.21
N ALA A 899 -29.64 13.75 -24.67
CA ALA A 899 -29.36 14.03 -26.07
C ALA A 899 -30.27 13.08 -26.87
N ALA A 900 -31.07 13.66 -27.76
CA ALA A 900 -32.18 12.95 -28.37
C ALA A 900 -31.73 11.63 -29.01
N GLU A 901 -32.61 10.64 -29.02
CA GLU A 901 -32.45 9.44 -29.84
C GLU A 901 -32.57 9.84 -31.32
N SER A 902 -31.50 10.41 -31.88
CA SER A 902 -31.37 10.65 -33.31
C SER A 902 -31.33 9.27 -33.99
N GLU A 903 -32.37 8.97 -34.76
CA GLU A 903 -32.74 7.63 -35.27
C GLU A 903 -31.79 7.05 -36.32
N GLU A 904 -30.48 7.02 -36.07
CA GLU A 904 -29.47 6.48 -37.00
C GLU A 904 -28.47 5.51 -36.37
N SER A 905 -28.63 5.16 -35.09
CA SER A 905 -28.01 3.94 -34.54
C SER A 905 -28.79 2.70 -34.98
N HIS A 906 -28.65 2.30 -36.26
CA HIS A 906 -29.13 1.00 -36.71
C HIS A 906 -28.58 -0.10 -35.78
N PRO A 907 -29.43 -0.89 -35.10
CA PRO A 907 -28.94 -1.94 -34.21
C PRO A 907 -28.16 -2.96 -35.03
N LEU A 908 -27.00 -3.40 -34.50
CA LEU A 908 -26.14 -4.42 -35.09
C LEU A 908 -26.85 -5.79 -35.09
N THR A 909 -27.78 -5.93 -36.02
CA THR A 909 -28.51 -7.16 -36.28
C THR A 909 -27.54 -8.20 -36.82
N ARG A 910 -27.61 -9.41 -36.26
CA ARG A 910 -26.80 -10.54 -36.71
C ARG A 910 -27.18 -10.88 -38.15
N GLN A 911 -26.37 -10.43 -39.10
CA GLN A 911 -26.52 -10.71 -40.54
C GLN A 911 -26.66 -12.22 -40.74
N ALA A 912 -27.88 -12.72 -41.00
CA ALA A 912 -28.16 -14.16 -40.93
C ALA A 912 -27.58 -14.93 -42.13
N GLU A 913 -27.47 -14.27 -43.29
CA GLU A 913 -26.96 -14.85 -44.52
C GLU A 913 -25.43 -14.75 -44.58
N LEU A 914 -24.75 -15.90 -44.44
CA LEU A 914 -23.30 -16.03 -44.56
C LEU A 914 -22.76 -15.48 -45.90
N GLU A 915 -23.57 -15.46 -46.96
CA GLU A 915 -23.23 -14.94 -48.28
C GLU A 915 -23.10 -13.40 -48.31
N LYS A 916 -23.73 -12.69 -47.34
CA LYS A 916 -23.60 -11.24 -47.13
C LYS A 916 -22.41 -10.86 -46.23
N TRP A 917 -21.69 -11.84 -45.66
CA TRP A 917 -20.53 -11.56 -44.79
C TRP A 917 -19.26 -11.27 -45.60
N PHE A 918 -19.12 -11.90 -46.76
CA PHE A 918 -17.91 -11.85 -47.57
C PHE A 918 -18.08 -10.92 -48.77
N HIS A 919 -17.33 -9.83 -48.79
CA HIS A 919 -17.23 -8.93 -49.94
C HIS A 919 -15.88 -9.09 -50.63
N ALA A 920 -15.81 -8.73 -51.91
CA ALA A 920 -14.58 -8.64 -52.68
C ALA A 920 -14.61 -7.36 -53.54
N PRO A 921 -13.46 -6.69 -53.76
CA PRO A 921 -13.39 -5.59 -54.71
C PRO A 921 -13.74 -6.10 -56.12
N ARG A 922 -14.60 -5.36 -56.81
CA ARG A 922 -14.98 -5.60 -58.20
C ARG A 922 -14.98 -4.26 -58.95
N TRP A 923 -14.41 -4.25 -60.14
CA TRP A 923 -14.52 -3.11 -61.04
C TRP A 923 -15.88 -3.08 -61.73
N VAL A 924 -16.46 -1.89 -61.80
CA VAL A 924 -17.77 -1.64 -62.43
C VAL A 924 -17.64 -0.46 -63.37
N ALA A 925 -18.09 -0.61 -64.61
CA ALA A 925 -18.13 0.49 -65.57
C ALA A 925 -19.10 1.57 -65.05
N SER A 926 -18.64 2.82 -65.03
CA SER A 926 -19.34 3.93 -64.38
C SER A 926 -19.12 5.22 -65.16
N GLU A 927 -20.17 5.73 -65.77
CA GLU A 927 -20.15 7.02 -66.47
C GLU A 927 -19.99 8.18 -65.48
N LEU A 928 -19.31 9.25 -65.91
CA LEU A 928 -19.31 10.51 -65.17
C LEU A 928 -20.65 11.22 -65.43
N GLY A 929 -21.33 11.62 -64.36
CA GLY A 929 -22.39 12.62 -64.46
C GLY A 929 -21.84 13.94 -65.00
N ALA A 930 -22.68 14.74 -65.66
CA ALA A 930 -22.29 16.00 -66.28
C ALA A 930 -21.91 17.06 -65.22
N SER A 931 -20.65 16.99 -64.76
CA SER A 931 -20.04 17.93 -63.80
C SER A 931 -19.16 18.91 -64.56
N GLU A 932 -19.61 20.15 -64.70
CA GLU A 932 -18.74 21.25 -65.12
C GLU A 932 -17.85 21.68 -63.96
N LEU A 933 -16.66 22.23 -64.27
CA LEU A 933 -15.83 22.90 -63.26
C LEU A 933 -16.62 24.07 -62.64
N PRO A 934 -16.44 24.38 -61.35
CA PRO A 934 -17.05 25.55 -60.73
C PRO A 934 -16.72 26.83 -61.50
N LYS A 935 -17.72 27.71 -61.65
CA LYS A 935 -17.56 29.01 -62.33
C LYS A 935 -16.62 29.97 -61.59
N GLU A 936 -16.43 29.74 -60.29
CA GLU A 936 -15.48 30.48 -59.45
C GLU A 936 -14.06 29.89 -59.56
N PRO A 937 -13.00 30.73 -59.70
CA PRO A 937 -11.61 30.29 -59.78
C PRO A 937 -11.07 29.55 -58.54
N LEU A 938 -11.25 28.23 -58.48
CA LEU A 938 -10.58 27.36 -57.49
C LEU A 938 -9.04 27.54 -57.47
N ARG A 939 -8.45 27.31 -56.29
CA ARG A 939 -7.00 27.20 -56.05
C ARG A 939 -6.53 25.74 -56.16
N TRP A 940 -5.54 25.47 -57.01
CA TRP A 940 -4.99 24.13 -57.29
C TRP A 940 -3.48 24.04 -57.02
N LEU A 941 -3.01 22.86 -56.58
CA LEU A 941 -1.59 22.49 -56.48
C LEU A 941 -1.33 21.24 -57.32
N PHE A 942 -0.33 21.27 -58.20
CA PHE A 942 0.01 20.17 -59.12
C PHE A 942 1.45 19.69 -58.92
N PHE A 943 1.62 18.47 -58.39
CA PHE A 943 2.90 17.74 -58.46
C PHE A 943 2.97 17.08 -59.85
N GLU A 944 3.65 17.72 -60.79
CA GLU A 944 3.46 17.53 -62.25
C GLU A 944 4.24 16.33 -62.84
N ASP A 945 3.62 15.61 -63.78
CA ASP A 945 4.17 14.39 -64.39
C ASP A 945 5.18 14.68 -65.52
N GLU A 946 6.22 13.84 -65.63
CA GLU A 946 7.18 13.92 -66.74
C GLU A 946 6.58 13.48 -68.09
N ALA A 947 5.44 12.78 -68.08
CA ALA A 947 4.75 12.31 -69.29
C ALA A 947 3.83 13.38 -69.96
N GLY A 948 3.72 14.57 -69.37
CA GLY A 948 3.01 15.74 -69.94
C GLY A 948 1.48 15.66 -69.97
N VAL A 949 0.86 14.73 -69.22
CA VAL A 949 -0.60 14.55 -69.20
C VAL A 949 -1.26 15.51 -68.21
N ALA A 950 -0.74 15.61 -66.98
CA ALA A 950 -1.22 16.55 -65.99
C ALA A 950 -0.83 18.00 -66.37
N GLU A 951 0.32 18.22 -67.01
CA GLU A 951 0.69 19.54 -67.56
C GLU A 951 -0.37 20.07 -68.56
N GLY A 952 -0.84 19.22 -69.50
CA GLY A 952 -1.90 19.62 -70.42
C GLY A 952 -3.24 19.94 -69.73
N VAL A 953 -3.52 19.30 -68.60
CA VAL A 953 -4.68 19.63 -67.74
C VAL A 953 -4.44 20.91 -66.95
N ARG A 954 -3.23 21.14 -66.43
CA ARG A 954 -2.81 22.37 -65.73
C ARG A 954 -2.98 23.58 -66.64
N GLN A 955 -2.46 23.52 -67.87
CA GLN A 955 -2.67 24.54 -68.91
C GLN A 955 -4.16 24.76 -69.21
N ALA A 956 -4.95 23.68 -69.31
CA ALA A 956 -6.39 23.76 -69.56
C ALA A 956 -7.20 24.38 -68.40
N LEU A 957 -6.72 24.28 -67.16
CA LEU A 957 -7.30 24.95 -65.98
C LEU A 957 -6.91 26.43 -65.91
N VAL A 958 -5.65 26.77 -66.17
CA VAL A 958 -5.16 28.16 -66.24
C VAL A 958 -5.89 28.92 -67.35
N ALA A 959 -6.08 28.31 -68.53
CA ALA A 959 -6.86 28.88 -69.63
C ALA A 959 -8.37 29.07 -69.32
N ARG A 960 -8.85 28.52 -68.19
CA ARG A 960 -10.22 28.74 -67.66
C ARG A 960 -10.25 29.73 -66.48
N GLY A 961 -9.11 30.32 -66.12
CA GLY A 961 -8.99 31.35 -65.07
C GLY A 961 -8.67 30.84 -63.67
N HIS A 962 -8.56 29.52 -63.46
CA HIS A 962 -8.18 28.95 -62.16
C HIS A 962 -6.77 29.37 -61.72
N ARG A 963 -6.54 29.46 -60.41
CA ARG A 963 -5.20 29.63 -59.83
C ARG A 963 -4.55 28.25 -59.67
N VAL A 964 -3.37 28.04 -60.25
CA VAL A 964 -2.73 26.72 -60.29
C VAL A 964 -1.23 26.84 -60.03
N VAL A 965 -0.78 26.31 -58.89
CA VAL A 965 0.64 26.23 -58.52
C VAL A 965 1.23 24.91 -58.99
N ARG A 966 2.47 24.95 -59.49
CA ARG A 966 3.25 23.83 -59.99
C ARG A 966 4.32 23.42 -58.98
N VAL A 967 4.48 22.11 -58.77
CA VAL A 967 5.54 21.51 -57.95
C VAL A 967 6.27 20.45 -58.75
N ARG A 968 7.60 20.49 -58.71
CA ARG A 968 8.49 19.55 -59.41
C ARG A 968 9.40 18.82 -58.43
N ALA A 969 9.73 17.57 -58.73
CA ALA A 969 10.68 16.80 -57.95
C ALA A 969 12.10 17.37 -58.11
N GLY A 970 12.86 17.44 -57.02
CA GLY A 970 14.25 17.89 -57.02
C GLY A 970 15.07 17.31 -55.87
N LEU A 971 16.27 17.85 -55.68
CA LEU A 971 17.22 17.40 -54.63
C LEU A 971 17.13 18.22 -53.34
N ARG A 972 16.31 19.28 -53.31
CA ARG A 972 16.04 20.20 -52.20
C ARG A 972 14.86 21.11 -52.54
N TYR A 973 14.32 21.80 -51.55
CA TYR A 973 13.37 22.90 -51.73
C TYR A 973 13.98 24.06 -52.53
N GLU A 974 13.30 24.53 -53.58
CA GLU A 974 13.61 25.79 -54.28
C GLU A 974 12.33 26.50 -54.75
N GLU A 975 12.28 27.83 -54.57
CA GLU A 975 11.22 28.66 -55.16
C GLU A 975 11.66 29.19 -56.53
N VAL A 976 11.00 28.74 -57.59
CA VAL A 976 11.35 29.08 -58.98
C VAL A 976 10.57 30.30 -59.46
N GLY A 977 9.40 30.56 -58.88
CA GLY A 977 8.58 31.75 -59.19
C GLY A 977 7.47 32.00 -58.18
N SER A 978 6.48 32.80 -58.59
CA SER A 978 5.24 33.03 -57.83
C SER A 978 4.44 31.76 -57.59
N ASP A 979 4.45 30.87 -58.59
CA ASP A 979 3.55 29.73 -58.77
C ASP A 979 4.29 28.47 -59.29
N GLU A 980 5.63 28.43 -59.23
CA GLU A 980 6.43 27.22 -59.48
C GLU A 980 7.44 26.98 -58.34
N PHE A 981 7.40 25.77 -57.79
CA PHE A 981 8.23 25.29 -56.68
C PHE A 981 8.93 23.97 -57.05
N VAL A 982 10.07 23.70 -56.40
CA VAL A 982 10.77 22.41 -56.41
C VAL A 982 10.79 21.87 -54.99
N VAL A 983 10.55 20.57 -54.82
CA VAL A 983 10.46 19.88 -53.53
C VAL A 983 11.23 18.56 -53.62
N CYS A 984 11.98 18.20 -52.58
CA CYS A 984 12.60 16.88 -52.48
C CYS A 984 11.55 15.80 -52.10
N PRO A 985 11.30 14.77 -52.93
CA PRO A 985 10.27 13.76 -52.64
C PRO A 985 10.51 12.93 -51.37
N THR A 986 11.75 12.96 -50.85
CA THR A 986 12.20 12.16 -49.70
C THR A 986 12.41 12.97 -48.42
N GLU A 987 12.23 14.30 -48.44
CA GLU A 987 12.38 15.14 -47.26
C GLU A 987 11.02 15.68 -46.80
N ALA A 988 10.73 15.57 -45.51
CA ALA A 988 9.43 15.93 -44.95
C ALA A 988 9.29 17.44 -44.75
N THR A 989 10.39 18.14 -44.44
CA THR A 989 10.36 19.60 -44.19
C THR A 989 10.05 20.40 -45.45
N ASP A 990 10.47 19.93 -46.63
CA ASP A 990 10.19 20.58 -47.92
C ASP A 990 8.66 20.66 -48.21
N TYR A 991 7.87 19.72 -47.67
CA TYR A 991 6.42 19.75 -47.78
C TYR A 991 5.77 20.75 -46.81
N VAL A 992 6.35 20.95 -45.62
CA VAL A 992 5.85 21.95 -44.66
C VAL A 992 6.14 23.36 -45.18
N GLU A 993 7.39 23.65 -45.54
CA GLU A 993 7.81 24.93 -46.13
C GLU A 993 6.98 25.29 -47.38
N LEU A 994 6.62 24.31 -48.22
CA LEU A 994 5.71 24.52 -49.35
C LEU A 994 4.33 25.03 -48.90
N PHE A 995 3.71 24.43 -47.87
CA PHE A 995 2.38 24.85 -47.42
C PHE A 995 2.41 26.18 -46.68
N ASP A 996 3.45 26.45 -45.90
CA ASP A 996 3.66 27.75 -45.24
C ASP A 996 3.77 28.87 -46.29
N ARG A 997 4.56 28.67 -47.35
CA ARG A 997 4.71 29.63 -48.46
C ARG A 997 3.45 29.74 -49.34
N LEU A 998 2.59 28.73 -49.36
CA LEU A 998 1.27 28.79 -50.01
C LEU A 998 0.27 29.60 -49.17
N GLU A 999 0.28 29.47 -47.85
CA GLU A 999 -0.58 30.25 -46.95
C GLU A 999 -0.18 31.73 -46.93
N GLU A 1000 1.12 32.04 -46.83
CA GLU A 1000 1.67 33.41 -46.95
C GLU A 1000 1.24 34.13 -48.26
N ARG A 1001 0.92 33.37 -49.31
CA ARG A 1001 0.54 33.89 -50.64
C ARG A 1001 -0.97 33.85 -50.92
N GLU A 1002 -1.79 33.43 -49.96
CA GLU A 1002 -3.23 33.15 -50.14
C GLU A 1002 -3.54 32.07 -51.21
N LEU A 1003 -2.56 31.20 -51.49
CA LEU A 1003 -2.62 30.15 -52.53
C LEU A 1003 -2.99 28.77 -51.99
N THR A 1004 -3.31 28.63 -50.69
CA THR A 1004 -3.68 27.37 -50.02
C THR A 1004 -4.69 26.54 -50.84
N PRO A 1005 -4.31 25.34 -51.32
CA PRO A 1005 -5.02 24.67 -52.40
C PRO A 1005 -6.30 23.98 -51.93
N GLN A 1006 -7.40 24.24 -52.65
CA GLN A 1006 -8.67 23.51 -52.49
C GLN A 1006 -8.63 22.16 -53.22
N ARG A 1007 -7.73 22.03 -54.20
CA ARG A 1007 -7.52 20.81 -55.00
C ARG A 1007 -6.03 20.53 -55.14
N ILE A 1008 -5.61 19.30 -54.86
CA ILE A 1008 -4.24 18.84 -55.04
C ILE A 1008 -4.26 17.70 -56.06
N VAL A 1009 -3.45 17.79 -57.10
CA VAL A 1009 -3.23 16.73 -58.08
C VAL A 1009 -1.80 16.26 -57.94
N HIS A 1010 -1.63 14.98 -57.60
CA HIS A 1010 -0.30 14.37 -57.46
C HIS A 1010 -0.07 13.36 -58.57
N ALA A 1011 0.87 13.65 -59.47
CA ALA A 1011 1.03 12.92 -60.72
C ALA A 1011 2.44 12.33 -60.94
N TRP A 1012 3.36 12.38 -59.97
CA TRP A 1012 4.71 11.85 -60.17
C TRP A 1012 4.79 10.33 -60.35
N ALA A 1013 3.70 9.59 -60.09
CA ALA A 1013 3.55 8.17 -60.39
C ALA A 1013 2.94 7.89 -61.80
N LEU A 1014 2.62 8.93 -62.58
CA LEU A 1014 2.22 8.87 -63.98
C LEU A 1014 3.47 8.95 -64.87
N THR A 1015 3.94 7.81 -65.40
CA THR A 1015 5.25 7.70 -66.10
C THR A 1015 5.09 7.24 -67.55
N GLU A 1016 6.00 7.65 -68.43
CA GLU A 1016 5.99 7.23 -69.85
C GLU A 1016 6.57 5.81 -70.04
N ASP A 1017 7.63 5.45 -69.32
CA ASP A 1017 8.16 4.08 -69.31
C ASP A 1017 8.73 3.72 -67.92
N GLU A 1018 9.54 2.66 -67.86
CA GLU A 1018 10.30 2.25 -66.67
C GLU A 1018 11.77 2.71 -66.71
N SER A 1019 12.13 3.64 -67.61
CA SER A 1019 13.49 4.16 -67.66
C SER A 1019 13.77 5.08 -66.48
N THR A 1020 15.00 5.02 -65.98
CA THR A 1020 15.47 5.84 -64.86
C THR A 1020 16.88 6.34 -65.12
N ALA A 1021 17.29 7.38 -64.39
CA ALA A 1021 18.69 7.77 -64.33
C ALA A 1021 19.55 6.58 -63.87
N VAL A 1022 20.77 6.48 -64.42
CA VAL A 1022 21.65 5.29 -64.44
C VAL A 1022 22.05 4.74 -63.04
N THR A 1023 21.68 5.42 -61.96
CA THR A 1023 22.04 5.13 -60.56
C THR A 1023 20.90 4.58 -59.69
N THR A 1024 19.63 4.65 -60.10
CA THR A 1024 18.47 4.22 -59.30
C THR A 1024 17.52 3.34 -60.10
N THR A 1025 16.91 2.34 -59.46
CA THR A 1025 15.91 1.47 -60.11
C THR A 1025 14.54 2.14 -60.12
N PHE A 1026 13.70 1.83 -61.12
CA PHE A 1026 12.28 2.25 -61.19
C PHE A 1026 11.50 2.00 -59.89
N PHE A 1027 11.78 0.90 -59.16
CA PHE A 1027 11.15 0.62 -57.87
C PHE A 1027 11.39 1.74 -56.84
N HIS A 1028 12.64 2.18 -56.69
CA HIS A 1028 13.03 3.21 -55.72
C HIS A 1028 12.38 4.55 -56.05
N VAL A 1029 12.46 4.99 -57.32
CA VAL A 1029 11.81 6.22 -57.78
C VAL A 1029 10.30 6.20 -57.49
N MET A 1030 9.62 5.07 -57.68
CA MET A 1030 8.19 4.93 -57.37
C MET A 1030 7.85 4.85 -55.87
N GLN A 1031 8.80 4.52 -54.98
CA GLN A 1031 8.61 4.71 -53.54
C GLN A 1031 8.81 6.17 -53.14
N GLU A 1032 9.84 6.82 -53.67
CA GLU A 1032 10.23 8.20 -53.38
C GLU A 1032 9.15 9.18 -53.88
N HIS A 1033 8.86 9.14 -55.19
CA HIS A 1033 7.86 9.98 -55.85
C HIS A 1033 6.41 9.57 -55.51
N GLY A 1034 6.19 8.33 -55.05
CA GLY A 1034 4.86 7.80 -54.74
C GLY A 1034 4.57 7.77 -53.24
N PHE A 1035 5.02 6.72 -52.56
CA PHE A 1035 4.66 6.46 -51.17
C PHE A 1035 5.16 7.53 -50.18
N TYR A 1036 6.45 7.88 -50.24
CA TYR A 1036 7.06 8.85 -49.32
C TYR A 1036 6.53 10.26 -49.56
N SER A 1037 6.53 10.71 -50.82
CA SER A 1037 5.94 12.00 -51.21
C SER A 1037 4.49 12.18 -50.71
N LEU A 1038 3.64 11.16 -50.83
CA LEU A 1038 2.26 11.22 -50.32
C LEU A 1038 2.16 11.14 -48.79
N LEU A 1039 3.06 10.40 -48.13
CA LEU A 1039 3.14 10.36 -46.66
C LEU A 1039 3.51 11.74 -46.09
N PHE A 1040 4.52 12.40 -46.66
CA PHE A 1040 4.97 13.72 -46.21
C PHE A 1040 3.97 14.82 -46.57
N LEU A 1041 3.33 14.75 -47.75
CA LEU A 1041 2.17 15.58 -48.08
C LEU A 1041 1.03 15.40 -47.05
N GLY A 1042 0.73 14.16 -46.64
CA GLY A 1042 -0.25 13.88 -45.60
C GLY A 1042 0.12 14.49 -44.23
N GLN A 1043 1.41 14.47 -43.86
CA GLN A 1043 1.91 15.08 -42.63
C GLN A 1043 1.88 16.61 -42.68
N ALA A 1044 2.22 17.25 -43.81
CA ALA A 1044 2.10 18.69 -43.98
C ALA A 1044 0.64 19.15 -43.93
N LEU A 1045 -0.29 18.41 -44.56
CA LEU A 1045 -1.74 18.66 -44.45
C LEU A 1045 -2.27 18.46 -43.02
N ALA A 1046 -1.73 17.50 -42.26
CA ALA A 1046 -2.05 17.34 -40.84
C ALA A 1046 -1.53 18.50 -39.98
N HIS A 1047 -0.37 19.07 -40.32
CA HIS A 1047 0.20 20.24 -39.64
C HIS A 1047 -0.59 21.51 -39.91
N LEU A 1048 -1.00 21.73 -41.17
CA LEU A 1048 -1.82 22.84 -41.62
C LEU A 1048 -3.24 22.87 -41.00
N ALA A 1049 -3.76 21.70 -40.59
CA ALA A 1049 -5.10 21.54 -40.01
C ALA A 1049 -6.21 22.30 -40.81
N PRO A 1050 -6.39 21.99 -42.11
CA PRO A 1050 -7.10 22.86 -43.04
C PRO A 1050 -8.58 23.08 -42.68
N GLN A 1051 -8.98 24.35 -42.60
CA GLN A 1051 -10.35 24.76 -42.28
C GLN A 1051 -11.29 24.72 -43.51
N GLU A 1052 -10.75 24.85 -44.72
CA GLU A 1052 -11.46 24.54 -45.97
C GLU A 1052 -11.27 23.06 -46.36
N SER A 1053 -12.23 22.47 -47.08
CA SER A 1053 -12.12 21.08 -47.53
C SER A 1053 -11.23 20.93 -48.77
N ILE A 1054 -10.09 20.25 -48.58
CA ILE A 1054 -9.10 19.96 -49.61
C ILE A 1054 -9.40 18.59 -50.23
N HIS A 1055 -9.32 18.47 -51.56
CA HIS A 1055 -9.39 17.17 -52.24
C HIS A 1055 -8.08 16.81 -52.95
N LEU A 1056 -7.49 15.68 -52.57
CA LEU A 1056 -6.25 15.12 -53.10
C LEU A 1056 -6.54 14.01 -54.13
N CYS A 1057 -6.09 14.20 -55.36
CA CYS A 1057 -6.23 13.24 -56.44
C CYS A 1057 -4.87 12.70 -56.88
N VAL A 1058 -4.63 11.40 -56.71
CA VAL A 1058 -3.37 10.73 -57.04
C VAL A 1058 -3.47 10.02 -58.39
N LEU A 1059 -2.70 10.47 -59.37
CA LEU A 1059 -2.67 9.97 -60.73
C LEU A 1059 -1.59 8.91 -60.91
N THR A 1060 -1.96 7.82 -61.55
CA THR A 1060 -1.10 6.67 -61.83
C THR A 1060 -1.40 6.12 -63.22
N ASN A 1061 -0.55 5.21 -63.70
CA ASN A 1061 -0.81 4.40 -64.88
C ASN A 1061 -0.28 2.99 -64.71
N GLY A 1062 -1.08 2.00 -65.13
CA GLY A 1062 -0.76 0.59 -65.01
C GLY A 1062 -0.66 0.06 -63.57
N MET A 1063 -1.21 0.80 -62.60
CA MET A 1063 -1.17 0.45 -61.18
C MET A 1063 -2.22 -0.58 -60.79
N GLN A 1064 -3.38 -0.58 -61.45
CA GLN A 1064 -4.52 -1.41 -61.06
C GLN A 1064 -4.89 -2.40 -62.17
N GLN A 1065 -5.49 -3.53 -61.77
CA GLN A 1065 -5.96 -4.55 -62.70
C GLN A 1065 -7.48 -4.48 -62.80
N VAL A 1066 -7.99 -3.99 -63.94
CA VAL A 1066 -9.41 -3.99 -64.30
C VAL A 1066 -9.79 -5.33 -64.95
N ASP A 1067 -10.72 -6.03 -64.30
CA ASP A 1067 -11.25 -7.34 -64.70
C ASP A 1067 -10.19 -8.45 -64.93
N HIS A 1068 -9.70 -8.62 -66.16
CA HIS A 1068 -8.81 -9.72 -66.57
C HIS A 1068 -7.55 -9.23 -67.32
N GLU A 1069 -7.25 -7.93 -67.31
CA GLU A 1069 -6.05 -7.37 -67.95
C GLU A 1069 -4.74 -7.81 -67.25
N GLY A 1070 -3.60 -7.53 -67.88
CA GLY A 1070 -2.30 -7.67 -67.20
C GLY A 1070 -2.08 -6.52 -66.21
N LEU A 1071 -1.32 -6.76 -65.13
CA LEU A 1071 -0.93 -5.73 -64.17
C LEU A 1071 0.53 -5.32 -64.43
N PRO A 1072 0.81 -4.24 -65.20
CA PRO A 1072 2.15 -3.94 -65.68
C PRO A 1072 3.06 -3.32 -64.61
N HIS A 1073 2.56 -2.39 -63.78
CA HIS A 1073 3.40 -1.65 -62.82
C HIS A 1073 2.90 -1.84 -61.36
N PRO A 1074 2.90 -3.07 -60.82
CA PRO A 1074 2.39 -3.37 -59.47
C PRO A 1074 3.11 -2.60 -58.35
N VAL A 1075 4.33 -2.09 -58.59
CA VAL A 1075 5.04 -1.24 -57.63
C VAL A 1075 4.28 0.05 -57.28
N LYS A 1076 3.54 0.63 -58.23
CA LYS A 1076 2.81 1.89 -58.02
C LYS A 1076 1.69 1.74 -56.98
N ALA A 1077 1.23 0.51 -56.73
CA ALA A 1077 0.14 0.22 -55.79
C ALA A 1077 0.44 0.64 -54.34
N CYS A 1078 1.69 0.96 -53.99
CA CYS A 1078 2.06 1.52 -52.69
C CYS A 1078 1.32 2.82 -52.36
N VAL A 1079 0.97 3.66 -53.35
CA VAL A 1079 0.21 4.92 -53.12
C VAL A 1079 -1.21 4.67 -52.57
N LEU A 1080 -1.77 3.47 -52.76
CA LEU A 1080 -3.09 3.10 -52.26
C LEU A 1080 -3.18 3.02 -50.73
N GLY A 1081 -2.03 2.95 -50.03
CA GLY A 1081 -1.96 3.11 -48.58
C GLY A 1081 -2.30 4.54 -48.16
N PRO A 1082 -1.41 5.52 -48.44
CA PRO A 1082 -1.65 6.93 -48.14
C PRO A 1082 -3.02 7.45 -48.59
N VAL A 1083 -3.46 7.16 -49.83
CA VAL A 1083 -4.77 7.60 -50.36
C VAL A 1083 -5.96 7.12 -49.52
N LYS A 1084 -5.87 5.94 -48.88
CA LYS A 1084 -6.95 5.38 -48.05
C LYS A 1084 -6.87 5.76 -46.57
N VAL A 1085 -5.74 6.33 -46.14
CA VAL A 1085 -5.44 6.66 -44.74
C VAL A 1085 -5.53 8.17 -44.49
N ILE A 1086 -4.99 9.02 -45.36
CA ILE A 1086 -4.99 10.48 -45.17
C ILE A 1086 -6.41 11.03 -44.88
N PRO A 1087 -7.51 10.64 -45.58
CA PRO A 1087 -8.87 11.08 -45.28
C PRO A 1087 -9.51 10.51 -43.99
N ARG A 1088 -8.72 9.82 -43.16
CA ARG A 1088 -9.13 9.26 -41.86
C ARG A 1088 -8.34 9.85 -40.70
N GLU A 1089 -7.07 10.19 -40.96
CA GLU A 1089 -6.17 10.79 -39.97
C GLU A 1089 -6.14 12.34 -40.06
N VAL A 1090 -6.60 12.92 -41.17
CA VAL A 1090 -6.63 14.38 -41.39
C VAL A 1090 -8.06 14.84 -41.69
N GLU A 1091 -8.61 15.69 -40.83
CA GLU A 1091 -9.95 16.27 -41.01
C GLU A 1091 -10.01 17.19 -42.24
N ASN A 1092 -11.22 17.37 -42.78
CA ASN A 1092 -11.54 18.15 -44.00
C ASN A 1092 -10.85 17.70 -45.31
N VAL A 1093 -9.80 16.88 -45.27
CA VAL A 1093 -9.14 16.29 -46.43
C VAL A 1093 -9.91 15.09 -46.95
N THR A 1094 -10.11 15.04 -48.27
CA THR A 1094 -10.64 13.86 -48.98
C THR A 1094 -9.66 13.43 -50.04
N ALA A 1095 -9.60 12.13 -50.38
CA ALA A 1095 -8.66 11.65 -51.40
C ALA A 1095 -9.26 10.58 -52.33
N ALA A 1096 -8.74 10.54 -53.54
CA ALA A 1096 -9.04 9.53 -54.56
C ALA A 1096 -7.77 9.18 -55.35
N SER A 1097 -7.77 8.01 -55.99
CA SER A 1097 -6.74 7.65 -56.97
C SER A 1097 -7.35 7.26 -58.31
N ILE A 1098 -6.76 7.78 -59.39
CA ILE A 1098 -7.11 7.50 -60.78
C ILE A 1098 -5.94 6.73 -61.41
N ASP A 1099 -6.23 5.56 -61.99
CA ASP A 1099 -5.28 4.79 -62.78
C ASP A 1099 -5.61 4.89 -64.28
N LEU A 1100 -4.73 5.52 -65.06
CA LEU A 1100 -4.94 5.86 -66.47
C LEU A 1100 -4.36 4.80 -67.42
N ASP A 1101 -5.03 4.64 -68.56
CA ASP A 1101 -4.59 3.85 -69.72
C ASP A 1101 -3.52 4.63 -70.51
N TRP A 1102 -2.31 4.70 -69.94
CA TRP A 1102 -1.24 5.56 -70.46
C TRP A 1102 0.15 4.98 -70.19
N PRO A 1103 1.16 5.29 -71.02
CA PRO A 1103 1.00 5.39 -72.47
C PRO A 1103 0.77 3.99 -73.07
N ILE A 1104 0.28 3.96 -74.31
CA ILE A 1104 -0.01 2.71 -75.02
C ILE A 1104 1.29 2.16 -75.64
N ASP A 1105 1.54 0.84 -75.50
CA ASP A 1105 2.79 0.12 -75.86
C ASP A 1105 3.42 0.65 -77.17
N ALA A 1106 4.60 1.26 -77.03
CA ALA A 1106 5.10 2.32 -77.91
C ALA A 1106 5.75 1.81 -79.22
N ARG A 1107 5.23 0.74 -79.84
CA ARG A 1107 5.87 0.11 -81.00
C ARG A 1107 5.39 0.61 -82.37
N HIS A 1108 4.21 1.21 -82.49
CA HIS A 1108 3.63 1.57 -83.82
C HIS A 1108 2.75 2.84 -83.88
N LEU A 1109 2.81 3.78 -82.92
CA LEU A 1109 1.85 4.90 -82.85
C LEU A 1109 2.48 6.31 -82.77
N GLY A 1110 3.03 6.80 -83.90
CA GLY A 1110 3.48 8.19 -84.04
C GLY A 1110 2.33 9.21 -84.03
N ALA A 1111 1.73 9.49 -85.20
CA ALA A 1111 0.74 10.57 -85.37
C ALA A 1111 -0.52 10.46 -84.48
N LYS A 1112 -0.86 9.26 -83.99
CA LYS A 1112 -1.99 9.06 -83.07
C LYS A 1112 -1.72 9.52 -81.62
N ARG A 1113 -0.46 9.68 -81.19
CA ARG A 1113 -0.09 10.02 -79.81
C ARG A 1113 -0.74 11.32 -79.30
N LYS A 1114 -0.78 12.38 -80.13
CA LYS A 1114 -1.45 13.65 -79.76
C LYS A 1114 -2.96 13.52 -79.57
N ALA A 1115 -3.64 12.69 -80.38
CA ALA A 1115 -5.08 12.47 -80.25
C ALA A 1115 -5.44 11.67 -78.98
N LEU A 1116 -4.58 10.71 -78.62
CA LEU A 1116 -4.72 9.91 -77.39
C LEU A 1116 -4.42 10.76 -76.14
N ALA A 1117 -3.35 11.56 -76.15
CA ALA A 1117 -3.07 12.53 -75.06
C ALA A 1117 -4.25 13.49 -74.84
N ALA A 1118 -4.78 14.07 -75.92
CA ALA A 1118 -5.96 14.94 -75.86
C ALA A 1118 -7.27 14.20 -75.48
N SER A 1119 -7.30 12.86 -75.52
CA SER A 1119 -8.41 12.07 -74.97
C SER A 1119 -8.24 11.84 -73.47
N ALA A 1120 -7.04 11.41 -73.04
CA ALA A 1120 -6.70 11.24 -71.62
C ALA A 1120 -6.86 12.55 -70.83
N GLN A 1121 -6.36 13.66 -71.36
CA GLN A 1121 -6.51 15.00 -70.76
C GLN A 1121 -7.98 15.42 -70.61
N ARG A 1122 -8.86 15.09 -71.55
CA ARG A 1122 -10.31 15.38 -71.44
C ARG A 1122 -11.00 14.49 -70.40
N SER A 1123 -10.68 13.19 -70.36
CA SER A 1123 -11.18 12.26 -69.34
C SER A 1123 -10.73 12.66 -67.93
N LEU A 1124 -9.45 13.02 -67.78
CA LEU A 1124 -8.86 13.47 -66.52
C LEU A 1124 -9.44 14.80 -66.05
N LEU A 1125 -9.60 15.79 -66.95
CA LEU A 1125 -10.24 17.07 -66.63
C LEU A 1125 -11.70 16.88 -66.19
N ALA A 1126 -12.42 15.91 -66.77
CA ALA A 1126 -13.78 15.58 -66.36
C ALA A 1126 -13.83 14.87 -64.99
N GLU A 1127 -12.89 13.97 -64.68
CA GLU A 1127 -12.83 13.34 -63.34
C GLU A 1127 -12.48 14.37 -62.25
N LEU A 1128 -11.52 15.26 -62.52
CA LEU A 1128 -11.12 16.35 -61.60
C LEU A 1128 -12.20 17.43 -61.43
N ALA A 1129 -13.17 17.51 -62.35
CA ALA A 1129 -14.34 18.38 -62.22
C ALA A 1129 -15.43 17.81 -61.28
N VAL A 1130 -15.30 16.57 -60.81
CA VAL A 1130 -16.23 15.97 -59.84
C VAL A 1130 -15.92 16.51 -58.43
N PRO A 1131 -16.89 17.06 -57.66
CA PRO A 1131 -16.62 17.59 -56.32
C PRO A 1131 -16.18 16.53 -55.29
N ARG A 1132 -16.59 15.27 -55.49
CA ARG A 1132 -16.19 14.08 -54.71
C ARG A 1132 -16.10 12.86 -55.66
N PRO A 1133 -14.97 12.62 -56.33
CA PRO A 1133 -14.80 11.43 -57.18
C PRO A 1133 -14.80 10.14 -56.35
N ALA A 1134 -14.95 9.00 -57.02
CA ALA A 1134 -14.85 7.70 -56.35
C ALA A 1134 -13.42 7.47 -55.82
N SER A 1135 -13.29 6.95 -54.60
CA SER A 1135 -11.97 6.80 -53.94
C SER A 1135 -10.94 5.99 -54.76
N LEU A 1136 -11.41 5.10 -55.63
CA LEU A 1136 -10.62 4.41 -56.65
C LEU A 1136 -11.38 4.40 -57.98
N SER A 1137 -10.80 5.02 -59.01
CA SER A 1137 -11.25 4.88 -60.40
C SER A 1137 -10.09 4.48 -61.32
N ALA A 1138 -10.44 3.89 -62.46
CA ALA A 1138 -9.52 3.51 -63.52
C ALA A 1138 -10.15 3.82 -64.87
N TRP A 1139 -9.36 4.31 -65.82
CA TRP A 1139 -9.77 4.50 -67.21
C TRP A 1139 -9.10 3.46 -68.09
N ARG A 1140 -9.84 2.87 -69.04
CA ARG A 1140 -9.40 1.87 -70.04
C ARG A 1140 -10.18 2.04 -71.34
N ASP A 1141 -9.54 2.07 -72.51
CA ASP A 1141 -10.18 2.26 -73.82
C ASP A 1141 -11.14 3.49 -73.87
N GLY A 1142 -10.84 4.55 -73.11
CA GLY A 1142 -11.69 5.73 -72.98
C GLY A 1142 -12.99 5.52 -72.17
N LYS A 1143 -13.15 4.37 -71.52
CA LYS A 1143 -14.23 4.08 -70.56
C LYS A 1143 -13.71 4.19 -69.13
N ARG A 1144 -14.60 4.55 -68.21
CA ARG A 1144 -14.31 4.70 -66.79
C ARG A 1144 -14.87 3.52 -65.98
N PHE A 1145 -14.08 3.09 -65.00
CA PHE A 1145 -14.41 2.04 -64.04
C PHE A 1145 -14.18 2.53 -62.61
N VAL A 1146 -14.98 2.06 -61.66
CA VAL A 1146 -14.82 2.31 -60.22
C VAL A 1146 -14.74 0.98 -59.45
N GLN A 1147 -14.05 0.97 -58.32
CA GLN A 1147 -13.92 -0.21 -57.47
C GLN A 1147 -15.00 -0.24 -56.39
N GLU A 1148 -15.90 -1.21 -56.45
CA GLU A 1148 -16.96 -1.45 -55.47
C GLU A 1148 -16.70 -2.72 -54.66
N LEU A 1149 -17.23 -2.81 -53.43
CA LEU A 1149 -17.23 -4.03 -52.63
C LEU A 1149 -18.47 -4.89 -52.95
N ALA A 1150 -18.32 -5.85 -53.86
CA ALA A 1150 -19.40 -6.74 -54.28
C ALA A 1150 -19.50 -7.99 -53.38
N PRO A 1151 -20.71 -8.48 -53.01
CA PRO A 1151 -20.88 -9.73 -52.27
C PRO A 1151 -20.31 -10.96 -53.02
N ARG A 1152 -19.40 -11.68 -52.37
CA ARG A 1152 -18.61 -12.76 -52.96
C ARG A 1152 -19.36 -14.10 -52.90
N ARG A 1153 -20.31 -14.31 -53.82
CA ARG A 1153 -21.03 -15.59 -54.01
C ARG A 1153 -20.05 -16.77 -54.14
N SER A 1154 -19.85 -17.52 -53.05
CA SER A 1154 -18.87 -18.61 -53.06
C SER A 1154 -19.43 -19.86 -53.77
N ARG A 1155 -18.69 -20.41 -54.74
CA ARG A 1155 -18.94 -21.77 -55.25
C ARG A 1155 -18.56 -22.87 -54.24
N LEU A 1156 -17.94 -22.50 -53.11
CA LEU A 1156 -17.40 -23.41 -52.09
C LEU A 1156 -18.43 -23.89 -51.06
N LEU A 1157 -19.59 -23.21 -50.94
CA LEU A 1157 -20.65 -23.58 -49.98
C LEU A 1157 -21.57 -24.72 -50.46
N ARG A 1158 -21.48 -25.18 -51.72
CA ARG A 1158 -22.19 -26.39 -52.20
C ARG A 1158 -21.53 -27.68 -51.70
N ARG A 1159 -21.56 -27.92 -50.38
CA ARG A 1159 -21.38 -29.29 -49.85
C ARG A 1159 -22.60 -30.15 -50.23
N ARG A 1160 -22.34 -31.42 -50.53
CA ARG A 1160 -23.38 -32.41 -50.86
C ARG A 1160 -24.30 -32.64 -49.66
N SER A 1161 -25.57 -32.92 -49.94
CA SER A 1161 -26.48 -33.51 -48.97
C SER A 1161 -25.97 -34.89 -48.52
N CYS A 1162 -25.93 -35.08 -47.20
CA CYS A 1162 -25.97 -36.39 -46.55
C CYS A 1162 -26.92 -36.22 -45.34
N PRO A 1163 -27.98 -37.04 -45.19
CA PRO A 1163 -29.16 -36.62 -44.44
C PRO A 1163 -29.13 -37.00 -42.95
N CYS A 1164 -29.46 -36.04 -42.08
CA CYS A 1164 -30.07 -36.27 -40.76
C CYS A 1164 -30.72 -35.00 -40.20
N ALA A 1165 -31.72 -35.17 -39.33
CA ALA A 1165 -32.29 -34.16 -38.43
C ALA A 1165 -32.75 -32.81 -39.03
N SER A 1166 -33.76 -32.85 -39.90
CA SER A 1166 -34.61 -31.68 -40.15
C SER A 1166 -35.61 -31.47 -39.00
N ARG A 1167 -35.57 -30.31 -38.33
CA ARG A 1167 -36.72 -29.74 -37.61
C ARG A 1167 -36.77 -28.22 -37.79
N ALA A 1168 -37.81 -27.77 -38.49
CA ALA A 1168 -38.28 -26.40 -38.44
C ALA A 1168 -39.10 -26.18 -37.15
N PRO A 1169 -39.24 -24.95 -36.65
CA PRO A 1169 -39.99 -24.66 -35.42
C PRO A 1169 -41.51 -24.76 -35.63
N ILE A 1170 -42.23 -24.96 -34.54
CA ILE A 1170 -43.70 -24.85 -34.47
C ILE A 1170 -44.05 -23.62 -33.64
N SER A 1171 -44.95 -22.78 -34.16
CA SER A 1171 -45.56 -21.66 -33.44
C SER A 1171 -46.89 -22.08 -32.77
N SER A 1172 -47.40 -21.20 -31.90
CA SER A 1172 -48.52 -21.35 -30.96
C SER A 1172 -49.79 -22.07 -31.46
N PRO A 1173 -50.58 -22.68 -30.53
CA PRO A 1173 -51.67 -23.59 -30.89
C PRO A 1173 -52.97 -22.90 -31.31
N ALA A 1174 -53.77 -23.60 -32.10
CA ALA A 1174 -55.20 -23.36 -32.27
C ALA A 1174 -55.98 -24.69 -32.22
N VAL A 1175 -57.14 -24.62 -31.54
CA VAL A 1175 -58.17 -25.65 -31.28
C VAL A 1175 -58.38 -26.70 -32.39
N SER A 1176 -58.36 -28.01 -32.04
CA SER A 1176 -59.47 -28.98 -32.29
C SER A 1176 -59.10 -30.47 -32.08
N ALA A 1177 -59.87 -31.13 -31.21
CA ALA A 1177 -60.35 -32.53 -31.22
C ALA A 1177 -59.52 -33.78 -31.64
N ALA A 1178 -59.84 -34.87 -30.93
CA ALA A 1178 -60.01 -36.27 -31.39
C ALA A 1178 -58.83 -37.29 -31.44
N SER A 1179 -58.89 -38.22 -30.48
CA SER A 1179 -58.83 -39.69 -30.63
C SER A 1179 -57.55 -40.43 -31.12
N ALA A 1180 -56.97 -41.15 -30.15
CA ALA A 1180 -56.88 -42.63 -30.14
C ALA A 1180 -55.76 -43.41 -30.88
N SER A 1181 -54.90 -43.99 -30.03
CA SER A 1181 -54.59 -45.45 -29.97
C SER A 1181 -53.40 -46.05 -30.75
N ARG A 1182 -52.60 -46.80 -29.97
CA ARG A 1182 -51.99 -48.14 -30.26
C ARG A 1182 -50.97 -48.29 -31.42
N SER A 1183 -50.01 -49.23 -31.36
CA SER A 1183 -49.36 -49.95 -30.23
C SER A 1183 -48.26 -50.90 -30.75
N ARG A 1184 -47.20 -51.15 -29.95
CA ARG A 1184 -46.36 -52.39 -29.95
C ARG A 1184 -45.51 -52.62 -31.24
N ASN A 1185 -44.47 -53.48 -31.30
CA ASN A 1185 -43.83 -54.37 -30.30
C ASN A 1185 -42.37 -54.76 -30.69
N THR A 1186 -41.54 -55.15 -29.71
CA THR A 1186 -40.46 -56.19 -29.75
C THR A 1186 -39.26 -56.10 -30.75
N SER A 1187 -38.05 -56.63 -30.50
CA SER A 1187 -37.35 -57.10 -29.26
C SER A 1187 -35.92 -57.63 -29.55
N ARG A 1188 -35.00 -57.59 -28.56
CA ARG A 1188 -33.81 -58.49 -28.35
C ARG A 1188 -32.71 -58.46 -29.46
N ALA A 1189 -31.50 -59.02 -29.33
CA ALA A 1189 -30.51 -59.26 -28.23
C ALA A 1189 -29.29 -60.01 -28.86
N ALA A 1190 -28.05 -60.09 -28.33
CA ALA A 1190 -27.21 -59.27 -27.43
C ALA A 1190 -25.75 -59.85 -27.42
N HIS A 1191 -24.76 -59.12 -26.87
CA HIS A 1191 -23.33 -59.54 -26.68
C HIS A 1191 -22.50 -59.82 -27.97
N ALA A 1192 -21.15 -59.94 -27.98
CA ALA A 1192 -20.06 -59.26 -27.26
C ALA A 1192 -18.66 -59.54 -27.92
N CYS A 1193 -17.63 -58.74 -27.57
CA CYS A 1193 -16.18 -59.02 -27.57
C CYS A 1193 -15.39 -59.48 -28.84
N ALA A 1194 -14.78 -58.49 -29.53
CA ALA A 1194 -13.32 -58.26 -29.70
C ALA A 1194 -12.30 -59.24 -30.38
N SER A 1195 -11.50 -58.65 -31.31
CA SER A 1195 -10.03 -58.82 -31.56
C SER A 1195 -9.50 -60.01 -32.44
N PRO A 1196 -8.21 -60.02 -32.92
CA PRO A 1196 -7.54 -59.01 -33.78
C PRO A 1196 -6.56 -59.56 -34.90
N SER A 1197 -6.01 -58.65 -35.75
CA SER A 1197 -4.73 -58.76 -36.55
C SER A 1197 -4.63 -59.76 -37.75
N SER A 1198 -3.78 -59.63 -38.80
CA SER A 1198 -3.05 -58.49 -39.45
C SER A 1198 -2.35 -58.89 -40.79
N LEU A 1199 -2.13 -57.94 -41.74
CA LEU A 1199 -1.14 -57.91 -42.88
C LEU A 1199 -1.21 -59.00 -44.00
N GLY A 1200 -0.92 -58.76 -45.30
CA GLY A 1200 -0.69 -57.51 -46.07
C GLY A 1200 -0.24 -57.69 -47.56
N THR A 1201 -0.43 -56.64 -48.39
CA THR A 1201 0.33 -56.24 -49.63
C THR A 1201 0.21 -56.98 -50.99
N ARG A 1202 -0.11 -56.24 -52.09
CA ARG A 1202 0.33 -56.47 -53.51
C ARG A 1202 0.28 -55.19 -54.38
N CYS A 1203 0.76 -55.22 -55.65
CA CYS A 1203 1.48 -54.10 -56.30
C CYS A 1203 1.49 -54.07 -57.86
N ARG A 1204 1.62 -52.88 -58.52
CA ARG A 1204 2.32 -52.53 -59.82
C ARG A 1204 2.00 -51.05 -60.27
N ARG A 1205 2.95 -50.14 -60.58
CA ARG A 1205 3.84 -49.88 -61.78
C ARG A 1205 3.18 -49.01 -62.89
N ALA A 1206 3.87 -48.16 -63.71
CA ALA A 1206 5.31 -48.09 -64.08
C ALA A 1206 5.83 -46.71 -64.62
N ILE A 1207 7.19 -46.52 -64.68
CA ILE A 1207 8.00 -45.70 -65.67
C ILE A 1207 7.87 -44.14 -65.58
N ARG A 1208 8.83 -43.22 -65.92
CA ARG A 1208 10.33 -43.03 -66.09
C ARG A 1208 10.58 -41.49 -66.17
N GLY A 1209 11.77 -40.86 -65.99
CA GLY A 1209 13.02 -41.24 -65.30
C GLY A 1209 14.37 -41.11 -66.07
N ARG A 1210 15.09 -39.96 -66.01
CA ARG A 1210 16.59 -39.69 -66.15
C ARG A 1210 16.94 -38.31 -66.81
N ALA A 1211 18.16 -37.70 -66.75
CA ALA A 1211 19.21 -37.59 -65.70
C ALA A 1211 20.49 -36.78 -66.15
N GLY A 1212 21.11 -36.00 -65.25
CA GLY A 1212 22.56 -35.60 -65.23
C GLY A 1212 22.97 -34.27 -65.92
N SER A 1213 24.15 -33.66 -65.70
CA SER A 1213 25.17 -33.73 -64.61
C SER A 1213 26.38 -32.80 -64.88
N ARG A 1214 27.06 -32.21 -63.86
CA ARG A 1214 28.55 -32.03 -63.78
C ARG A 1214 29.05 -31.25 -62.55
N ALA A 1215 30.27 -31.60 -62.10
CA ALA A 1215 31.22 -30.78 -61.32
C ALA A 1215 30.85 -30.39 -59.85
N THR A 1216 31.61 -29.51 -59.17
CA THR A 1216 32.87 -29.77 -58.39
C THR A 1216 33.08 -28.66 -57.32
N THR A 1217 33.84 -28.76 -56.21
CA THR A 1217 34.41 -29.88 -55.40
C THR A 1217 35.04 -29.28 -54.11
N ARG A 1218 34.97 -29.99 -52.96
CA ARG A 1218 35.58 -29.68 -51.63
C ARG A 1218 34.98 -28.45 -50.89
N MET A 1219 35.08 -28.32 -49.55
CA MET A 1219 35.90 -29.07 -48.56
C MET A 1219 35.16 -29.45 -47.25
N THR A 1220 35.80 -30.27 -46.41
CA THR A 1220 35.29 -30.95 -45.18
C THR A 1220 35.13 -30.04 -43.96
N ARG A 1221 34.10 -30.16 -43.11
CA ARG A 1221 33.82 -31.20 -42.07
C ARG A 1221 34.86 -31.30 -40.92
N ARG A 1222 34.55 -30.78 -39.72
CA ARG A 1222 34.21 -31.53 -38.46
C ARG A 1222 34.06 -30.58 -37.25
N ALA A 1223 33.73 -31.12 -36.06
CA ALA A 1223 33.45 -30.37 -34.83
C ALA A 1223 34.23 -30.91 -33.60
N SER A 1224 34.55 -30.03 -32.65
CA SER A 1224 34.99 -30.31 -31.26
C SER A 1224 34.95 -29.00 -30.44
N ALA A 1225 35.15 -29.05 -29.12
CA ALA A 1225 34.84 -27.96 -28.18
C ALA A 1225 36.04 -27.42 -27.35
N CYS A 1226 35.74 -26.41 -26.51
CA CYS A 1226 36.48 -25.92 -25.32
C CYS A 1226 37.67 -24.92 -25.48
N ALA A 1227 37.90 -24.21 -24.35
CA ALA A 1227 39.11 -23.48 -23.92
C ALA A 1227 39.39 -22.02 -24.37
N ALA A 1228 38.82 -21.07 -23.61
CA ALA A 1228 39.51 -20.09 -22.75
C ALA A 1228 40.48 -18.97 -23.27
N CYS A 1229 40.45 -17.86 -22.51
CA CYS A 1229 41.52 -16.89 -22.21
C CYS A 1229 42.04 -15.84 -23.23
N SER A 1230 41.52 -14.62 -23.06
CA SER A 1230 42.26 -13.47 -22.46
C SER A 1230 42.95 -12.38 -23.30
N SER A 1231 42.88 -11.14 -22.75
CA SER A 1231 43.85 -10.02 -22.86
C SER A 1231 43.90 -9.11 -24.11
N SER A 1232 43.02 -8.11 -24.12
CA SER A 1232 43.34 -6.65 -24.21
C SER A 1232 44.35 -6.10 -25.25
N ARG A 1233 43.96 -5.01 -25.94
CA ARG A 1233 44.43 -3.61 -25.66
C ARG A 1233 44.01 -2.56 -26.72
N ARG A 1234 43.42 -1.43 -26.26
CA ARG A 1234 43.55 -0.03 -26.78
C ARG A 1234 43.05 0.22 -28.23
N ARG A 1235 42.67 1.41 -28.71
CA ARG A 1235 42.47 2.84 -28.26
C ARG A 1235 41.61 3.50 -29.40
N ALA A 1236 40.92 4.65 -29.31
CA ALA A 1236 40.34 5.50 -28.26
C ALA A 1236 39.69 6.77 -28.91
N ARG A 1237 39.03 7.65 -28.11
CA ARG A 1237 38.44 8.99 -28.47
C ARG A 1237 37.08 8.89 -29.21
N ARG A 1238 36.12 9.83 -29.13
CA ARG A 1238 35.80 11.10 -28.38
C ARG A 1238 34.29 11.42 -28.69
N SER A 1239 33.54 12.41 -28.18
CA SER A 1239 33.36 13.17 -26.91
C SER A 1239 32.24 14.23 -27.17
N TRP A 1240 31.48 14.79 -26.22
CA TRP A 1240 31.61 14.83 -24.75
C TRP A 1240 30.25 14.50 -24.08
N SER A 1241 29.60 15.15 -23.10
CA SER A 1241 29.82 16.34 -22.23
C SER A 1241 29.14 16.13 -20.85
N ALA A 1242 29.39 17.03 -19.89
CA ALA A 1242 28.81 17.19 -18.54
C ALA A 1242 29.31 18.58 -17.99
N PRO A 1243 29.38 18.96 -16.68
CA PRO A 1243 28.88 18.41 -15.41
C PRO A 1243 27.71 19.30 -14.87
N PRO A 1244 27.55 19.81 -13.61
CA PRO A 1244 28.27 19.66 -12.30
C PRO A 1244 28.17 18.26 -11.64
N THR A 1245 28.75 17.86 -10.47
CA THR A 1245 29.60 18.41 -9.37
C THR A 1245 28.93 19.21 -8.23
N SER A 1246 29.26 19.08 -6.93
CA SER A 1246 30.38 18.45 -6.18
C SER A 1246 29.97 18.19 -4.69
N ARG A 1247 30.65 17.51 -3.74
CA ARG A 1247 31.89 16.67 -3.67
C ARG A 1247 31.95 16.02 -2.26
N ILE A 1248 32.48 14.79 -2.09
CA ILE A 1248 32.98 14.22 -0.81
C ILE A 1248 34.27 13.39 -1.08
N PRO A 1249 35.33 13.43 -0.24
CA PRO A 1249 36.57 12.65 -0.41
C PRO A 1249 36.50 11.22 0.19
N SER A 1250 37.62 10.47 0.15
CA SER A 1250 37.63 9.00 0.37
C SER A 1250 38.89 8.48 1.11
N SER A 1251 38.92 7.16 1.34
CA SER A 1251 40.01 6.35 1.95
C SER A 1251 40.07 6.37 3.49
N SER A 1252 40.64 5.37 4.19
CA SER A 1252 41.43 4.20 3.73
C SER A 1252 41.28 2.98 4.67
N ALA A 1253 41.83 1.82 4.27
CA ALA A 1253 42.01 0.65 5.13
C ALA A 1253 43.27 -0.16 4.72
N PRO A 1254 44.01 -0.75 5.68
CA PRO A 1254 44.80 -1.95 5.43
C PRO A 1254 44.65 -3.02 6.54
N SER A 1255 45.36 -4.16 6.41
CA SER A 1255 45.03 -5.44 7.07
C SER A 1255 46.15 -6.05 7.93
N SER A 1256 45.77 -7.01 8.80
CA SER A 1256 46.25 -8.42 8.80
C SER A 1256 46.73 -9.03 10.14
N ARG A 1257 46.70 -10.38 10.21
CA ARG A 1257 47.41 -11.32 11.15
C ARG A 1257 46.86 -11.47 12.59
N ARG A 1258 46.99 -12.61 13.30
CA ARG A 1258 47.10 -14.07 12.95
C ARG A 1258 47.08 -14.92 14.26
N CYS A 1259 46.67 -16.20 14.17
CA CYS A 1259 46.80 -17.27 15.21
C CYS A 1259 45.94 -17.06 16.49
N ALA A 1260 45.57 -18.06 17.32
CA ALA A 1260 45.84 -19.52 17.41
C ALA A 1260 44.56 -20.22 17.97
N SER A 1261 44.06 -21.36 17.44
CA SER A 1261 44.25 -22.76 17.91
C SER A 1261 44.32 -22.98 19.45
N ALA A 1262 43.63 -23.97 20.07
CA ALA A 1262 42.67 -24.98 19.57
C ALA A 1262 41.97 -25.77 20.70
N GLY A 1263 40.79 -26.36 20.38
CA GLY A 1263 40.29 -27.64 20.95
C GLY A 1263 39.58 -27.63 22.34
N VAL A 1264 38.92 -28.72 22.78
CA VAL A 1264 38.53 -29.97 22.07
C VAL A 1264 37.50 -30.80 22.91
N VAL A 1265 36.46 -31.40 22.29
CA VAL A 1265 35.63 -32.56 22.79
C VAL A 1265 34.81 -32.31 24.10
N SER A 1266 33.68 -32.94 24.47
CA SER A 1266 32.77 -34.04 24.04
C SER A 1266 31.31 -33.54 24.23
N THR A 1267 30.32 -33.77 23.36
CA THR A 1267 29.43 -34.97 23.28
C THR A 1267 29.00 -35.59 24.63
N ALA A 1268 27.76 -36.07 24.80
CA ALA A 1268 26.67 -36.31 23.84
C ALA A 1268 25.32 -35.77 24.35
#